data_AF-A0A651H1G1-F1
#
_entry.id   AF-A0A651H1G1-F1
#
_cell.length_a   1.000
_cell.length_b   1.000
_cell.length_c   1.000
_cell.angle_alpha   90.00
_cell.angle_beta   90.00
_cell.angle_gamma   90.00
#
_symmetry.space_group_name_H-M   'P 1'
#
loop_
_entity.id
_entity.type
_entity.pdbx_description
1 polymer ?
#
loop_
_entity_poly.entity_id
_entity_poly.type
_entity_poly.pdbx_seq_one_letter_code
_entity_poly.pdbx_strand_id
1 'polypeptide(L)'
;MRESVLNALLQLFALVTETSEQQSDSLAHAQVKAFLAPRVAPDKLEDYLGQFDDYLRAFHKPARPDSEKSARKKSSLSSVKVLMLCEEINEELMRPEKITVLIRLIEFVHKGGRIAFRETGFLHTLTRIFNIDESVYLLIDHFVTGGENDHDQLLYISAQSDAKRKLVRREMAGQLVAHVLPESGDVYVRYQGSDLILLNNETVEPGTVYQMERGSLLFGKQIGYIYQSELLQHYFRADFSQHILFEAREITHQFSDGSIGLHPMNLLATSGQLIGMMGASGAGKSTLLNVLNGNLPAHTGSIAINGMETASREAKKWIGYVPQDDLLIEELTVFENLYYNGKLCLPRLEDDELTARIDRLLERIDLHTIRNLRVGSVLDKLISGGQRKRLNIALELLREPAVLFVDEPTSGLSSQDSEMVMGLLRQLTFKGQLVFAVIHQPSLHLYKLLDRLILLDKGGRLVYNNHPMTAPAWFRERAGYVDATGQLSKGAAYADPDEMLRILEAREVDEFGRRTQNRVRTPQEWYDIYRQQKSTKHTETPQISGFSVQSEAQYNTPGVWEQFAVYFARNLKSKLRNRSYMVIALLEVPVLAAMIGYFTRYAAGTNDDPGAYLLYYNKNLPAFLFMSIVVAIFVGLQISAEEIIRDRKILKRESFLNLSRFSYLNSKVLYLVILSAIQAVLLVLIGNLWMGIEGLWLTFLAILFPTFIFANLLGLNISSALKSVVTIYILVPFLVVPQLLLSGVIVDFDTLQSPEKQGQGTPVVANIMVSRWAYEALAVGHFKRNKFNQHFFEYERDKNEALFMFSLRIPKLQAINEQSEELIGKEDRREELVSNLNLLRDEVEQLQTVSMLKFSEYEKLAPENFNTLTSELLGAWLREMERIYRKHWQTADDRIRATHAELDEIFAHQGGATALMEKHHNEKLENHLRNQQELQKLREVNGRLIRKADYIYQTPSHPAGGAPFYSPVKRLGNQLIETSWFNIGVIWAMNLLLYAALLGNWLKKFLRWTSRLGRK
;
A
#
# COMPACT_ATOMS: atom_id res chain seq x y z
N MET A 1 33.33 21.98 -26.33
CA MET A 1 32.45 23.18 -26.26
C MET A 1 31.30 23.00 -27.24
N ARG A 2 30.10 23.50 -26.90
CA ARG A 2 28.96 23.53 -27.84
C ARG A 2 29.21 24.54 -28.96
N GLU A 3 28.62 24.28 -30.12
CA GLU A 3 28.79 25.11 -31.32
C GLU A 3 28.26 26.53 -31.13
N SER A 4 27.13 26.70 -30.41
CA SER A 4 26.58 28.01 -30.05
C SER A 4 27.56 28.87 -29.23
N VAL A 5 28.19 28.27 -28.20
CA VAL A 5 29.21 28.93 -27.38
C VAL A 5 30.44 29.31 -28.20
N LEU A 6 30.87 28.44 -29.10
CA LEU A 6 32.05 28.67 -29.94
C LEU A 6 31.78 29.79 -30.96
N ASN A 7 30.62 29.80 -31.62
CA ASN A 7 30.23 30.85 -32.54
C ASN A 7 30.11 32.21 -31.84
N ALA A 8 29.49 32.24 -30.65
CA ALA A 8 29.43 33.44 -29.82
C ALA A 8 30.84 33.95 -29.45
N LEU A 9 31.77 33.05 -29.09
CA LEU A 9 33.15 33.42 -28.81
C LEU A 9 33.86 33.98 -30.04
N LEU A 10 33.70 33.38 -31.22
CA LEU A 10 34.32 33.88 -32.46
C LEU A 10 33.83 35.28 -32.81
N GLN A 11 32.52 35.52 -32.71
CA GLN A 11 31.93 36.84 -32.93
C GLN A 11 32.44 37.88 -31.92
N LEU A 12 32.48 37.52 -30.63
CA LEU A 12 32.98 38.40 -29.56
C LEU A 12 34.47 38.67 -29.69
N PHE A 13 35.29 37.67 -30.06
CA PHE A 13 36.71 37.87 -30.33
C PHE A 13 36.92 38.84 -31.49
N ALA A 14 36.19 38.67 -32.60
CA ALA A 14 36.31 39.53 -33.77
C ALA A 14 35.90 40.99 -33.45
N LEU A 15 34.92 41.16 -32.56
CA LEU A 15 34.44 42.45 -32.07
C LEU A 15 35.47 43.17 -31.19
N VAL A 16 36.21 42.41 -30.39
CA VAL A 16 37.19 42.91 -29.40
C VAL A 16 38.56 43.21 -30.01
N THR A 17 38.92 42.58 -31.13
CA THR A 17 40.17 42.87 -31.85
C THR A 17 40.10 44.22 -32.60
N GLU A 18 41.00 45.16 -32.27
CA GLU A 18 41.20 46.40 -33.02
C GLU A 18 41.97 46.13 -34.33
N THR A 19 41.51 46.72 -35.43
CA THR A 19 42.25 46.73 -36.70
C THR A 19 42.90 48.10 -36.93
N SER A 20 44.23 48.16 -36.82
CA SER A 20 45.03 49.28 -37.34
C SER A 20 45.66 48.84 -38.65
N GLU A 21 45.52 49.66 -39.69
CA GLU A 21 45.81 49.38 -41.10
C GLU A 21 46.91 48.32 -41.37
N GLN A 22 46.48 47.25 -42.07
CA GLN A 22 47.26 46.28 -42.84
C GLN A 22 48.24 45.32 -42.13
N GLN A 23 48.58 45.51 -40.84
CA GLN A 23 49.43 44.55 -40.09
C GLN A 23 48.74 43.79 -38.94
N SER A 24 47.52 44.19 -38.52
CA SER A 24 46.85 43.58 -37.35
C SER A 24 46.10 42.27 -37.63
N ASP A 25 45.55 42.07 -38.84
CA ASP A 25 44.65 40.93 -39.11
C ASP A 25 45.36 39.58 -39.00
N SER A 26 46.60 39.51 -39.52
CA SER A 26 47.44 38.31 -39.39
C SER A 26 47.81 38.00 -37.94
N LEU A 27 47.96 39.03 -37.10
CA LEU A 27 48.35 38.90 -35.70
C LEU A 27 47.15 38.47 -34.83
N ALA A 28 45.97 39.04 -35.10
CA ALA A 28 44.70 38.64 -34.50
C ALA A 28 44.34 37.18 -34.85
N HIS A 29 44.46 36.81 -36.12
CA HIS A 29 44.26 35.43 -36.59
C HIS A 29 45.22 34.46 -35.89
N ALA A 30 46.51 34.81 -35.77
CA ALA A 30 47.49 33.99 -35.07
C ALA A 30 47.18 33.82 -33.58
N GLN A 31 46.66 34.85 -32.90
CA GLN A 31 46.26 34.79 -31.50
C GLN A 31 45.02 33.94 -31.27
N VAL A 32 43.98 34.09 -32.08
CA VAL A 32 42.78 33.24 -32.01
C VAL A 32 43.12 31.79 -32.35
N LYS A 33 44.00 31.57 -33.32
CA LYS A 33 44.56 30.24 -33.61
C LYS A 33 45.28 29.64 -32.41
N ALA A 34 46.13 30.41 -31.73
CA ALA A 34 46.82 29.93 -30.52
C ALA A 34 45.84 29.61 -29.36
N PHE A 35 44.73 30.34 -29.26
CA PHE A 35 43.70 30.09 -28.24
C PHE A 35 42.83 28.85 -28.56
N LEU A 36 42.43 28.68 -29.82
CA LEU A 36 41.54 27.60 -30.28
C LEU A 36 42.26 26.28 -30.55
N ALA A 37 43.51 26.31 -31.02
CA ALA A 37 44.27 25.10 -31.38
C ALA A 37 44.32 24.02 -30.28
N PRO A 38 44.52 24.35 -28.99
CA PRO A 38 44.49 23.34 -27.93
C PRO A 38 43.07 22.94 -27.48
N ARG A 39 42.00 23.49 -28.07
CA ARG A 39 40.61 23.35 -27.59
C ARG A 39 39.62 22.84 -28.65
N VAL A 40 40.05 22.77 -29.90
CA VAL A 40 39.22 22.34 -31.05
C VAL A 40 39.99 21.28 -31.83
N ALA A 41 39.26 20.33 -32.42
CA ALA A 41 39.87 19.28 -33.21
C ALA A 41 40.61 19.86 -34.44
N PRO A 42 41.79 19.32 -34.82
CA PRO A 42 42.64 19.91 -35.87
C PRO A 42 41.95 20.04 -37.23
N ASP A 43 41.05 19.12 -37.54
CA ASP A 43 40.24 19.05 -38.76
C ASP A 43 39.23 20.18 -38.88
N LYS A 44 38.73 20.71 -37.75
CA LYS A 44 37.77 21.83 -37.74
C LYS A 44 38.40 23.19 -37.46
N LEU A 45 39.67 23.23 -37.08
CA LEU A 45 40.34 24.46 -36.67
C LEU A 45 40.37 25.50 -37.80
N GLU A 46 40.63 25.07 -39.04
CA GLU A 46 40.67 25.99 -40.19
C GLU A 46 39.29 26.55 -40.54
N ASP A 47 38.22 25.74 -40.43
CA ASP A 47 36.85 26.20 -40.67
C ASP A 47 36.45 27.33 -39.70
N TYR A 48 36.73 27.16 -38.40
CA TYR A 48 36.42 28.17 -37.40
C TYR A 48 37.29 29.43 -37.52
N LEU A 49 38.54 29.28 -37.96
CA LEU A 49 39.40 30.43 -38.27
C LEU A 49 38.89 31.20 -39.49
N GLY A 50 38.39 30.51 -40.51
CA GLY A 50 37.72 31.13 -41.65
C GLY A 50 36.47 31.91 -41.23
N GLN A 51 35.62 31.33 -40.38
CA GLN A 51 34.45 32.02 -39.81
C GLN A 51 34.85 33.26 -39.01
N PHE A 52 35.91 33.18 -38.19
CA PHE A 52 36.45 34.32 -37.48
C PHE A 52 36.89 35.45 -38.42
N ASP A 53 37.62 35.13 -39.48
CA ASP A 53 38.07 36.13 -40.47
C ASP A 53 36.89 36.79 -41.19
N ASP A 54 35.83 36.04 -41.49
CA ASP A 54 34.60 36.57 -42.07
C ASP A 54 33.88 37.51 -41.11
N TYR A 55 33.79 37.16 -39.83
CA TYR A 55 33.25 38.05 -38.79
C TYR A 55 34.10 39.32 -38.63
N LEU A 56 35.43 39.19 -38.61
CA LEU A 56 36.37 40.31 -38.53
C LEU A 56 36.16 41.28 -39.69
N ARG A 57 36.05 40.78 -40.93
CA ARG A 57 35.76 41.59 -42.13
C ARG A 57 34.37 42.22 -42.09
N ALA A 58 33.37 41.51 -41.56
CA ALA A 58 32.01 42.01 -41.45
C ALA A 58 31.92 43.17 -40.46
N PHE A 59 32.61 43.07 -39.32
CA PHE A 59 32.60 44.09 -38.26
C PHE A 59 33.50 45.30 -38.57
N HIS A 60 34.62 45.13 -39.29
CA HIS A 60 35.63 46.19 -39.52
C HIS A 60 35.76 46.70 -40.97
N LYS A 61 34.71 46.64 -41.82
CA LYS A 61 34.76 47.12 -43.23
C LYS A 61 35.38 48.54 -43.37
N PRO A 62 36.42 48.73 -44.23
CA PRO A 62 36.99 50.06 -44.48
C PRO A 62 35.98 50.96 -45.20
N ALA A 63 35.84 52.20 -44.74
CA ALA A 63 34.99 53.20 -45.39
C ALA A 63 35.77 53.98 -46.47
N ARG A 64 35.08 54.35 -47.56
CA ARG A 64 35.60 55.27 -48.57
C ARG A 64 36.02 56.61 -47.94
N PRO A 65 37.08 57.25 -48.45
CA PRO A 65 37.56 58.51 -47.92
C PRO A 65 36.62 59.61 -48.40
N ASP A 66 35.81 60.18 -47.51
CA ASP A 66 35.42 61.59 -47.57
C ASP A 66 34.61 62.01 -46.32
N SER A 67 35.05 63.12 -45.73
CA SER A 67 34.45 63.91 -44.63
C SER A 67 34.73 63.50 -43.17
N GLU A 68 35.53 64.35 -42.51
CA GLU A 68 35.91 64.33 -41.08
C GLU A 68 34.72 64.51 -40.10
N LYS A 69 33.52 64.87 -40.59
CA LYS A 69 32.31 64.94 -39.76
C LYS A 69 31.70 63.56 -39.44
N SER A 70 32.17 62.47 -40.06
CA SER A 70 31.64 61.11 -39.82
C SER A 70 32.27 60.39 -38.61
N ALA A 71 33.43 60.84 -38.12
CA ALA A 71 34.16 60.15 -37.05
C ALA A 71 33.40 60.17 -35.70
N ARG A 72 32.79 61.32 -35.32
CA ARG A 72 32.03 61.46 -34.06
C ARG A 72 30.65 60.77 -34.09
N LYS A 73 30.03 60.61 -35.27
CA LYS A 73 28.78 59.82 -35.45
C LYS A 73 29.05 58.30 -35.57
N LYS A 74 30.27 57.88 -35.96
CA LYS A 74 30.68 56.47 -36.10
C LYS A 74 30.93 55.76 -34.77
N SER A 75 31.46 56.46 -33.75
CA SER A 75 31.63 55.90 -32.40
C SER A 75 30.29 55.45 -31.81
N SER A 76 29.23 56.26 -31.92
CA SER A 76 27.90 55.89 -31.44
C SER A 76 27.20 54.79 -32.26
N LEU A 77 27.43 54.72 -33.58
CA LEU A 77 26.82 53.72 -34.46
C LEU A 77 27.50 52.34 -34.39
N SER A 78 28.77 52.29 -34.01
CA SER A 78 29.49 51.03 -33.75
C SER A 78 29.10 50.45 -32.39
N SER A 79 28.98 51.27 -31.33
CA SER A 79 28.49 50.83 -30.02
C SER A 79 27.07 50.26 -30.05
N VAL A 80 26.16 50.81 -30.86
CA VAL A 80 24.77 50.26 -30.98
C VAL A 80 24.74 48.89 -31.67
N LYS A 81 25.59 48.68 -32.68
CA LYS A 81 25.72 47.36 -33.35
C LYS A 81 26.33 46.30 -32.45
N VAL A 82 27.33 46.70 -31.64
CA VAL A 82 27.93 45.86 -30.59
C VAL A 82 26.87 45.41 -29.59
N LEU A 83 26.01 46.33 -29.13
CA LEU A 83 24.94 46.00 -28.18
C LEU A 83 23.91 45.03 -28.77
N MET A 84 23.44 45.27 -30.00
CA MET A 84 22.47 44.37 -30.66
C MET A 84 23.02 42.95 -30.85
N LEU A 85 24.30 42.81 -31.23
CA LEU A 85 24.94 41.50 -31.37
C LEU A 85 25.08 40.78 -30.02
N CYS A 86 25.45 41.51 -28.96
CA CYS A 86 25.53 40.94 -27.63
C CYS A 86 24.14 40.52 -27.12
N GLU A 87 23.08 41.21 -27.51
CA GLU A 87 21.69 40.89 -27.17
C GLU A 87 21.18 39.65 -27.93
N GLU A 88 21.54 39.51 -29.21
CA GLU A 88 21.30 38.29 -30.01
C GLU A 88 22.00 37.06 -29.39
N ILE A 89 23.28 37.19 -29.06
CA ILE A 89 24.05 36.14 -28.35
C ILE A 89 23.41 35.83 -26.98
N ASN A 90 22.86 36.83 -26.30
CA ASN A 90 22.23 36.65 -24.99
C ASN A 90 20.93 35.83 -25.04
N GLU A 91 20.18 35.92 -26.14
CA GLU A 91 18.96 35.14 -26.37
C GLU A 91 19.28 33.68 -26.77
N GLU A 92 20.38 33.44 -27.47
CA GLU A 92 20.78 32.08 -27.89
C GLU A 92 21.39 31.22 -26.77
N LEU A 93 22.05 31.86 -25.80
CA LEU A 93 22.82 31.15 -24.76
C LEU A 93 22.02 30.95 -23.47
N MET A 94 22.17 29.78 -22.86
CA MET A 94 21.72 29.53 -21.48
C MET A 94 22.70 30.13 -20.45
N ARG A 95 22.26 30.33 -19.20
CA ARG A 95 23.11 30.95 -18.14
C ARG A 95 24.49 30.29 -17.93
N PRO A 96 24.64 28.95 -17.90
CA PRO A 96 25.96 28.32 -17.78
C PRO A 96 26.86 28.56 -19.00
N GLU A 97 26.25 28.66 -20.19
CA GLU A 97 26.95 28.96 -21.43
C GLU A 97 27.45 30.40 -21.44
N LYS A 98 26.64 31.35 -20.95
CA LYS A 98 27.05 32.76 -20.74
C LYS A 98 28.26 32.87 -19.81
N ILE A 99 28.28 32.12 -18.72
CA ILE A 99 29.43 32.08 -17.79
C ILE A 99 30.65 31.45 -18.47
N THR A 100 30.46 30.38 -19.25
CA THR A 100 31.54 29.77 -20.03
C THR A 100 32.16 30.79 -21.00
N VAL A 101 31.33 31.52 -21.74
CA VAL A 101 31.76 32.57 -22.67
C VAL A 101 32.57 33.63 -21.91
N LEU A 102 32.07 34.09 -20.76
CA LEU A 102 32.75 35.09 -19.93
C LEU A 102 34.12 34.61 -19.43
N ILE A 103 34.22 33.39 -18.89
CA ILE A 103 35.50 32.78 -18.46
C ILE A 103 36.51 32.77 -19.61
N ARG A 104 36.07 32.36 -20.81
CA ARG A 104 36.94 32.25 -21.99
C ARG A 104 37.35 33.60 -22.54
N LEU A 105 36.46 34.59 -22.50
CA LEU A 105 36.74 35.96 -22.92
C LEU A 105 37.78 36.62 -21.99
N ILE A 106 37.62 36.48 -20.67
CA ILE A 106 38.60 36.98 -19.69
C ILE A 106 39.96 36.27 -19.85
N GLU A 107 39.96 34.95 -20.05
CA GLU A 107 41.19 34.18 -20.33
C GLU A 107 41.91 34.68 -21.58
N PHE A 108 41.17 34.97 -22.66
CA PHE A 108 41.70 35.50 -23.91
C PHE A 108 42.31 36.90 -23.73
N VAL A 109 41.59 37.80 -23.04
CA VAL A 109 42.07 39.17 -22.75
C VAL A 109 43.34 39.15 -21.89
N HIS A 110 43.41 38.26 -20.90
CA HIS A 110 44.55 38.21 -19.99
C HIS A 110 45.82 37.59 -20.62
N LYS A 111 45.66 36.54 -21.45
CA LYS A 111 46.80 35.89 -22.14
C LYS A 111 47.27 36.66 -23.38
N GLY A 112 46.41 37.49 -23.98
CA GLY A 112 46.69 38.31 -25.16
C GLY A 112 47.47 39.59 -24.85
N GLY A 113 48.75 39.47 -24.48
CA GLY A 113 49.62 40.65 -24.36
C GLY A 113 49.84 41.33 -25.72
N ARG A 114 49.33 42.58 -25.87
CA ARG A 114 49.59 43.57 -26.95
C ARG A 114 48.52 43.78 -28.04
N ILE A 115 47.23 43.70 -27.72
CA ILE A 115 46.23 44.54 -28.39
C ILE A 115 45.63 45.44 -27.31
N ALA A 116 45.64 46.75 -27.53
CA ALA A 116 45.24 47.75 -26.55
C ALA A 116 43.73 47.62 -26.26
N PHE A 117 43.37 46.80 -25.28
CA PHE A 117 42.02 46.72 -24.75
C PHE A 117 41.70 48.06 -24.07
N ARG A 118 41.09 49.00 -24.81
CA ARG A 118 40.89 50.36 -24.31
C ARG A 118 39.69 50.51 -23.37
N GLU A 119 38.88 49.48 -23.19
CA GLU A 119 37.69 49.57 -22.35
C GLU A 119 37.58 48.37 -21.43
N THR A 120 38.14 48.47 -20.22
CA THR A 120 37.66 47.70 -19.05
C THR A 120 36.12 47.73 -18.95
N GLY A 121 35.47 48.76 -19.49
CA GLY A 121 34.02 48.88 -19.65
C GLY A 121 33.34 47.83 -20.55
N PHE A 122 34.01 47.19 -21.52
CA PHE A 122 33.36 46.22 -22.42
C PHE A 122 32.93 44.95 -21.68
N LEU A 123 33.80 44.38 -20.82
CA LEU A 123 33.46 43.22 -19.99
C LEU A 123 32.31 43.53 -19.01
N HIS A 124 32.31 44.74 -18.45
CA HIS A 124 31.21 45.24 -17.60
C HIS A 124 29.90 45.44 -18.39
N THR A 125 29.99 45.85 -19.66
CA THR A 125 28.82 46.00 -20.54
C THR A 125 28.24 44.63 -20.91
N LEU A 126 29.10 43.67 -21.27
CA LEU A 126 28.69 42.30 -21.61
C LEU A 126 28.04 41.59 -20.42
N THR A 127 28.61 41.71 -19.22
CA THR A 127 28.02 41.14 -17.99
C THR A 127 26.65 41.72 -17.68
N ARG A 128 26.45 43.02 -17.88
CA ARG A 128 25.14 43.66 -17.74
C ARG A 128 24.12 43.16 -18.77
N ILE A 129 24.52 42.96 -20.03
CA ILE A 129 23.63 42.40 -21.08
C ILE A 129 23.28 40.94 -20.77
N PHE A 130 24.28 40.16 -20.36
CA PHE A 130 24.10 38.76 -19.96
C PHE A 130 23.32 38.59 -18.64
N ASN A 131 22.97 39.70 -17.98
CA ASN A 131 22.31 39.74 -16.68
C ASN A 131 23.08 38.91 -15.63
N ILE A 132 24.40 39.05 -15.63
CA ILE A 132 25.31 38.43 -14.67
C ILE A 132 25.59 39.45 -13.57
N ASP A 133 25.33 39.07 -12.32
CA ASP A 133 25.58 39.92 -11.16
C ASP A 133 27.06 40.31 -11.08
N GLU A 134 27.34 41.56 -10.69
CA GLU A 134 28.71 42.10 -10.61
C GLU A 134 29.60 41.30 -9.66
N SER A 135 29.04 40.75 -8.58
CA SER A 135 29.76 39.86 -7.66
C SER A 135 30.23 38.57 -8.33
N VAL A 136 29.45 38.03 -9.28
CA VAL A 136 29.80 36.82 -10.03
C VAL A 136 30.89 37.14 -11.05
N TYR A 137 30.84 38.30 -11.70
CA TYR A 137 31.90 38.77 -12.58
C TYR A 137 33.24 38.89 -11.84
N LEU A 138 33.27 39.58 -10.69
CA LEU A 138 34.49 39.76 -9.89
C LEU A 138 35.06 38.42 -9.43
N LEU A 139 34.20 37.47 -9.06
CA LEU A 139 34.61 36.11 -8.71
C LEU A 139 35.29 35.39 -9.88
N ILE A 140 34.71 35.46 -11.08
CA ILE A 140 35.25 34.83 -12.28
C ILE A 140 36.58 35.48 -12.67
N ASP A 141 36.65 36.81 -12.66
CA ASP A 141 37.88 37.55 -12.96
C ASP A 141 39.00 37.17 -11.99
N HIS A 142 38.71 37.15 -10.68
CA HIS A 142 39.64 36.70 -9.65
C HIS A 142 40.09 35.24 -9.86
N PHE A 143 39.16 34.34 -10.23
CA PHE A 143 39.46 32.94 -10.50
C PHE A 143 40.40 32.76 -11.71
N VAL A 144 40.17 33.50 -12.80
CA VAL A 144 40.95 33.39 -14.04
C VAL A 144 42.32 34.04 -13.90
N THR A 145 42.39 35.24 -13.32
CA THR A 145 43.63 36.00 -13.16
C THR A 145 44.51 35.49 -12.01
N GLY A 146 43.92 34.80 -11.04
CA GLY A 146 44.65 34.23 -9.90
C GLY A 146 45.02 35.29 -8.86
N GLY A 147 44.00 35.95 -8.28
CA GLY A 147 44.21 36.99 -7.27
C GLY A 147 44.87 36.48 -5.97
N GLU A 148 45.39 37.42 -5.18
CA GLU A 148 46.26 37.13 -4.01
C GLU A 148 45.51 36.59 -2.76
N ASN A 149 44.19 36.82 -2.65
CA ASN A 149 43.40 36.43 -1.48
C ASN A 149 42.44 35.27 -1.78
N ASP A 150 42.28 34.32 -0.85
CA ASP A 150 41.31 33.23 -0.97
C ASP A 150 39.86 33.78 -0.98
N HIS A 151 39.04 33.34 -1.94
CA HIS A 151 37.63 33.72 -2.04
C HIS A 151 36.72 32.58 -1.54
N ASP A 152 35.74 32.90 -0.68
CA ASP A 152 34.86 31.89 -0.05
C ASP A 152 34.09 31.01 -1.05
N GLN A 153 33.81 31.54 -2.24
CA GLN A 153 33.10 30.85 -3.35
C GLN A 153 34.00 30.03 -4.30
N LEU A 154 35.29 29.91 -4.01
CA LEU A 154 36.19 29.03 -4.76
C LEU A 154 36.61 27.85 -3.88
N LEU A 155 36.78 26.69 -4.50
CA LEU A 155 37.30 25.50 -3.83
C LEU A 155 38.81 25.43 -4.05
N TYR A 156 39.57 25.48 -2.97
CA TYR A 156 41.03 25.42 -3.02
C TYR A 156 41.55 24.02 -2.68
N ILE A 157 42.46 23.52 -3.50
CA ILE A 157 43.12 22.22 -3.35
C ILE A 157 44.61 22.46 -3.21
N SER A 158 45.15 22.21 -2.03
CA SER A 158 46.56 22.46 -1.72
C SER A 158 47.03 21.62 -0.52
N ALA A 159 48.32 21.67 -0.21
CA ALA A 159 48.88 21.02 0.98
C ALA A 159 48.38 21.65 2.29
N GLN A 160 48.18 22.99 2.30
CA GLN A 160 47.63 23.77 3.40
C GLN A 160 46.77 24.91 2.80
N SER A 161 45.58 25.14 3.36
CA SER A 161 44.71 26.26 3.00
C SER A 161 43.80 26.59 4.18
N ASP A 162 43.57 27.88 4.41
CA ASP A 162 42.63 28.40 5.41
C ASP A 162 41.27 28.76 4.82
N ALA A 163 41.07 28.56 3.50
CA ALA A 163 39.82 28.81 2.82
C ALA A 163 38.65 28.02 3.43
N LYS A 164 37.46 28.64 3.42
CA LYS A 164 36.20 28.01 3.85
C LYS A 164 35.93 26.70 3.10
N ARG A 165 36.15 26.71 1.78
CA ARG A 165 35.98 25.55 0.90
C ARG A 165 37.36 25.03 0.49
N LYS A 166 37.78 23.92 1.09
CA LYS A 166 39.10 23.34 0.85
C LYS A 166 39.12 21.82 0.73
N LEU A 167 40.08 21.31 -0.05
CA LEU A 167 40.45 19.92 -0.16
C LEU A 167 41.96 19.79 0.10
N VAL A 168 42.33 19.24 1.26
CA VAL A 168 43.75 19.15 1.65
C VAL A 168 44.40 17.92 1.00
N ARG A 169 45.49 18.14 0.25
CA ARG A 169 46.35 17.11 -0.34
C ARG A 169 47.80 17.39 0.05
N ARG A 170 48.26 16.73 1.13
CA ARG A 170 49.54 17.01 1.80
C ARG A 170 50.78 16.90 0.90
N GLU A 171 50.72 16.09 -0.16
CA GLU A 171 51.85 15.81 -1.06
C GLU A 171 51.87 16.70 -2.32
N MET A 172 50.95 17.68 -2.44
CA MET A 172 50.83 18.55 -3.62
C MET A 172 51.85 19.70 -3.62
N ALA A 173 52.64 19.83 -4.70
CA ALA A 173 53.53 20.97 -4.92
C ALA A 173 52.86 22.01 -5.83
N GLY A 174 51.95 22.80 -5.23
CA GLY A 174 51.18 23.84 -5.91
C GLY A 174 49.79 24.00 -5.33
N GLN A 175 48.92 24.69 -6.07
CA GLN A 175 47.52 24.93 -5.74
C GLN A 175 46.66 24.70 -6.97
N LEU A 176 45.56 23.96 -6.80
CA LEU A 176 44.50 23.87 -7.80
C LEU A 176 43.27 24.58 -7.24
N VAL A 177 42.74 25.51 -8.03
CA VAL A 177 41.54 26.27 -7.69
C VAL A 177 40.41 25.77 -8.58
N ALA A 178 39.25 25.52 -7.98
CA ALA A 178 38.06 25.08 -8.68
C ALA A 178 36.91 26.07 -8.48
N HIS A 179 36.33 26.53 -9.60
CA HIS A 179 35.08 27.27 -9.63
C HIS A 179 33.95 26.32 -10.01
N VAL A 180 32.96 26.18 -9.14
CA VAL A 180 31.81 25.29 -9.34
C VAL A 180 30.62 26.11 -9.79
N LEU A 181 29.97 25.70 -10.88
CA LEU A 181 28.67 26.22 -11.31
C LEU A 181 27.57 25.30 -10.77
N PRO A 182 26.84 25.71 -9.71
CA PRO A 182 25.86 24.82 -9.07
C PRO A 182 24.72 24.38 -10.00
N GLU A 183 24.34 25.26 -10.93
CA GLU A 183 23.17 25.06 -11.80
C GLU A 183 23.38 23.99 -12.87
N SER A 184 24.56 23.97 -13.53
CA SER A 184 24.90 22.95 -14.51
C SER A 184 25.62 21.75 -13.88
N GLY A 185 26.25 21.96 -12.72
CA GLY A 185 27.18 21.03 -12.10
C GLY A 185 28.53 20.99 -12.81
N ASP A 186 28.84 21.96 -13.67
CA ASP A 186 30.15 22.09 -14.31
C ASP A 186 31.19 22.59 -13.30
N VAL A 187 32.42 22.11 -13.44
CA VAL A 187 33.54 22.53 -12.59
C VAL A 187 34.65 23.04 -13.50
N TYR A 188 35.09 24.27 -13.28
CA TYR A 188 36.26 24.83 -13.94
C TYR A 188 37.43 24.75 -13.00
N VAL A 189 38.56 24.26 -13.49
CA VAL A 189 39.78 24.08 -12.69
C VAL A 189 40.91 24.88 -13.30
N ARG A 190 41.66 25.57 -12.44
CA ARG A 190 42.90 26.26 -12.79
C ARG A 190 44.00 25.74 -11.89
N TYR A 191 45.08 25.27 -12.50
CA TYR A 191 46.21 24.72 -11.79
C TYR A 191 47.38 25.71 -11.77
N GLN A 192 48.02 25.89 -10.61
CA GLN A 192 49.27 26.62 -10.45
C GLN A 192 50.26 25.73 -9.70
N GLY A 193 51.31 25.27 -10.37
CA GLY A 193 52.33 24.42 -9.76
C GLY A 193 53.25 23.78 -10.81
N SER A 194 54.19 22.97 -10.32
CA SER A 194 55.18 22.27 -11.17
C SER A 194 54.89 20.78 -11.37
N ASP A 195 53.95 20.20 -10.62
CA ASP A 195 53.54 18.81 -10.79
C ASP A 195 52.87 18.57 -12.15
N LEU A 196 53.14 17.42 -12.76
CA LEU A 196 52.44 16.95 -13.95
C LEU A 196 51.03 16.48 -13.56
N ILE A 197 50.03 17.25 -13.98
CA ILE A 197 48.61 16.91 -13.79
C ILE A 197 48.00 16.56 -15.15
N LEU A 198 47.25 15.48 -15.18
CA LEU A 198 46.50 15.00 -16.33
C LEU A 198 45.00 15.16 -16.07
N LEU A 199 44.26 15.77 -17.00
CA LEU A 199 42.80 15.77 -17.04
C LEU A 199 42.35 14.81 -18.13
N ASN A 200 41.66 13.72 -17.78
CA ASN A 200 41.21 12.71 -18.74
C ASN A 200 42.33 12.18 -19.69
N ASN A 201 43.57 12.07 -19.18
CA ASN A 201 44.81 11.72 -19.89
C ASN A 201 45.47 12.83 -20.73
N GLU A 202 44.94 14.05 -20.74
CA GLU A 202 45.57 15.21 -21.38
C GLU A 202 46.32 16.06 -20.35
N THR A 203 47.45 16.65 -20.75
CA THR A 203 48.26 17.45 -19.81
C THR A 203 47.61 18.79 -19.53
N VAL A 204 47.51 19.14 -18.24
CA VAL A 204 47.00 20.42 -17.76
C VAL A 204 48.13 21.43 -17.68
N GLU A 205 48.05 22.51 -18.45
CA GLU A 205 49.03 23.60 -18.41
C GLU A 205 48.79 24.52 -17.20
N PRO A 206 49.85 24.90 -16.45
CA PRO A 206 49.73 25.87 -15.36
C PRO A 206 49.17 27.22 -15.83
N GLY A 207 48.26 27.81 -15.06
CA GLY A 207 47.61 29.09 -15.35
C GLY A 207 46.48 29.01 -16.39
N THR A 208 46.25 27.87 -17.01
CA THR A 208 45.14 27.65 -17.97
C THR A 208 43.90 27.13 -17.26
N VAL A 209 42.72 27.61 -17.66
CA VAL A 209 41.43 27.15 -17.12
C VAL A 209 40.89 26.00 -17.96
N TYR A 210 40.67 24.86 -17.32
CA TYR A 210 40.07 23.68 -17.95
C TYR A 210 38.66 23.45 -17.41
N GLN A 211 37.77 22.97 -18.28
CA GLN A 211 36.42 22.56 -17.87
C GLN A 211 36.43 21.06 -17.60
N MET A 212 35.99 20.67 -16.41
CA MET A 212 35.73 19.28 -16.06
C MET A 212 34.27 18.96 -16.35
N GLU A 213 34.05 18.19 -17.42
CA GLU A 213 32.73 17.60 -17.69
C GLU A 213 32.39 16.52 -16.65
N ARG A 214 31.11 16.13 -16.58
CA ARG A 214 30.66 15.08 -15.64
C ARG A 214 31.44 13.77 -15.85
N GLY A 215 31.93 13.22 -14.74
CA GLY A 215 32.76 12.02 -14.74
C GLY A 215 34.22 12.23 -15.15
N SER A 216 34.66 13.48 -15.37
CA SER A 216 36.07 13.78 -15.59
C SER A 216 36.91 13.49 -14.35
N LEU A 217 38.17 13.14 -14.59
CA LEU A 217 39.15 12.87 -13.53
C LEU A 217 40.42 13.68 -13.77
N LEU A 218 40.95 14.21 -12.67
CA LEU A 218 42.30 14.74 -12.60
C LEU A 218 43.20 13.68 -11.96
N PHE A 219 44.39 13.50 -12.50
CA PHE A 219 45.40 12.61 -11.96
C PHE A 219 46.75 13.32 -11.90
N GLY A 220 47.41 13.24 -10.76
CA GLY A 220 48.83 13.59 -10.66
C GLY A 220 49.55 12.57 -9.79
N LYS A 221 50.83 12.33 -10.07
CA LYS A 221 51.61 11.27 -9.41
C LYS A 221 51.65 11.41 -7.88
N GLN A 222 51.70 12.65 -7.37
CA GLN A 222 51.74 12.97 -5.94
C GLN A 222 50.35 13.23 -5.34
N ILE A 223 49.39 13.73 -6.13
CA ILE A 223 48.05 14.09 -5.64
C ILE A 223 47.02 12.96 -5.75
N GLY A 224 47.36 11.90 -6.48
CA GLY A 224 46.46 10.80 -6.79
C GLY A 224 45.35 11.20 -7.76
N TYR A 225 44.21 10.50 -7.68
CA TYR A 225 43.02 10.80 -8.45
C TYR A 225 42.13 11.81 -7.71
N ILE A 226 41.64 12.81 -8.43
CA ILE A 226 40.63 13.77 -7.97
C ILE A 226 39.49 13.73 -8.97
N TYR A 227 38.30 13.37 -8.49
CA TYR A 227 37.13 13.25 -9.36
C TYR A 227 36.33 14.54 -9.39
N GLN A 228 35.71 14.83 -10.53
CA GLN A 228 34.80 15.98 -10.65
C GLN A 228 33.68 15.94 -9.59
N SER A 229 33.14 14.76 -9.33
CA SER A 229 32.12 14.47 -8.30
C SER A 229 32.61 14.79 -6.88
N GLU A 230 33.87 14.49 -6.57
CA GLU A 230 34.52 14.79 -5.28
C GLU A 230 34.64 16.31 -5.07
N LEU A 231 35.03 17.05 -6.12
CA LEU A 231 35.10 18.52 -6.06
C LEU A 231 33.73 19.14 -5.76
N LEU A 232 32.69 18.69 -6.47
CA LEU A 232 31.32 19.12 -6.20
C LEU A 232 30.91 18.82 -4.76
N GLN A 233 31.19 17.61 -4.27
CA GLN A 233 30.84 17.22 -2.90
C GLN A 233 31.53 18.13 -1.87
N HIS A 234 32.83 18.37 -2.01
CA HIS A 234 33.58 19.24 -1.11
C HIS A 234 33.14 20.70 -1.17
N TYR A 235 32.72 21.17 -2.35
CA TYR A 235 32.18 22.51 -2.51
C TYR A 235 30.89 22.73 -1.72
N PHE A 236 29.91 21.83 -1.87
CA PHE A 236 28.61 21.94 -1.18
C PHE A 236 28.67 21.54 0.30
N ARG A 237 29.67 20.76 0.72
CA ARG A 237 29.81 20.30 2.11
C ARG A 237 29.82 21.43 3.13
N ALA A 238 30.37 22.59 2.77
CA ALA A 238 30.42 23.76 3.64
C ALA A 238 29.02 24.39 3.89
N ASP A 239 28.04 24.09 3.05
CA ASP A 239 26.69 24.66 3.10
C ASP A 239 25.64 23.66 3.64
N PHE A 240 26.04 22.43 3.95
CA PHE A 240 25.13 21.43 4.49
C PHE A 240 24.67 21.84 5.90
N SER A 241 23.35 21.91 6.11
CA SER A 241 22.77 22.14 7.43
C SER A 241 23.00 20.97 8.39
N GLN A 242 23.20 19.76 7.85
CA GLN A 242 23.43 18.54 8.62
C GLN A 242 24.49 17.66 7.97
N HIS A 243 25.34 17.08 8.81
CA HIS A 243 26.29 16.04 8.42
C HIS A 243 25.79 14.68 8.87
N ILE A 244 25.60 13.79 7.91
CA ILE A 244 25.23 12.40 8.10
C ILE A 244 26.48 11.53 7.94
N LEU A 245 26.67 10.64 8.91
CA LEU A 245 27.61 9.55 8.89
C LEU A 245 26.81 8.25 8.97
N PHE A 246 26.87 7.47 7.90
CA PHE A 246 26.24 6.16 7.82
C PHE A 246 27.31 5.08 7.93
N GLU A 247 27.20 4.23 8.94
CA GLU A 247 28.15 3.17 9.22
C GLU A 247 27.46 1.80 9.21
N ALA A 248 28.03 0.84 8.49
CA ALA A 248 27.69 -0.56 8.59
C ALA A 248 28.96 -1.37 8.87
N ARG A 249 28.99 -2.10 9.99
CA ARG A 249 30.16 -2.82 10.49
C ARG A 249 29.88 -4.32 10.56
N GLU A 250 30.67 -5.10 9.85
CA GLU A 250 30.66 -6.57 9.78
C GLU A 250 29.25 -7.16 9.57
N ILE A 251 28.47 -6.52 8.67
CA ILE A 251 27.08 -6.91 8.47
C ILE A 251 26.98 -8.24 7.73
N THR A 252 26.13 -9.13 8.24
CA THR A 252 25.75 -10.38 7.57
C THR A 252 24.25 -10.56 7.58
N HIS A 253 23.73 -11.37 6.65
CA HIS A 253 22.31 -11.74 6.64
C HIS A 253 22.14 -13.19 6.19
N GLN A 254 21.24 -13.90 6.86
CA GLN A 254 20.87 -15.27 6.55
C GLN A 254 19.34 -15.35 6.39
N PHE A 255 18.89 -16.01 5.34
CA PHE A 255 17.47 -16.23 5.08
C PHE A 255 16.89 -17.32 5.98
N SER A 256 15.56 -17.38 6.07
CA SER A 256 14.85 -18.34 6.92
C SER A 256 15.04 -19.82 6.52
N ASP A 257 15.51 -20.08 5.30
CA ASP A 257 15.86 -21.42 4.80
C ASP A 257 17.30 -21.83 5.14
N GLY A 258 18.07 -20.96 5.82
CA GLY A 258 19.47 -21.18 6.17
C GLY A 258 20.46 -20.72 5.11
N SER A 259 20.02 -20.26 3.93
CA SER A 259 20.93 -19.74 2.91
C SER A 259 21.52 -18.38 3.31
N ILE A 260 22.81 -18.18 3.04
CA ILE A 260 23.50 -16.91 3.32
C ILE A 260 23.08 -15.90 2.26
N GLY A 261 22.48 -14.80 2.70
CA GLY A 261 22.02 -13.72 1.83
C GLY A 261 23.04 -12.59 1.67
N LEU A 262 23.89 -12.36 2.67
CA LEU A 262 24.98 -11.38 2.65
C LEU A 262 26.19 -11.90 3.44
N HIS A 263 27.36 -11.81 2.84
CA HIS A 263 28.64 -12.08 3.50
C HIS A 263 29.15 -10.85 4.27
N PRO A 264 30.07 -11.03 5.25
CA PRO A 264 30.56 -9.94 6.09
C PRO A 264 31.07 -8.74 5.27
N MET A 265 30.53 -7.54 5.51
CA MET A 265 30.99 -6.34 4.82
C MET A 265 30.95 -5.09 5.69
N ASN A 266 31.85 -4.16 5.37
CA ASN A 266 31.98 -2.86 6.03
C ASN A 266 31.69 -1.74 5.02
N LEU A 267 30.71 -0.89 5.33
CA LEU A 267 30.33 0.27 4.53
C LEU A 267 30.41 1.54 5.38
N LEU A 268 30.90 2.61 4.77
CA LEU A 268 30.97 3.94 5.36
C LEU A 268 30.51 4.93 4.30
N ALA A 269 29.51 5.75 4.61
CA ALA A 269 28.99 6.77 3.70
C ALA A 269 28.72 8.08 4.44
N THR A 270 28.77 9.18 3.71
CA THR A 270 28.63 10.54 4.28
C THR A 270 27.62 11.37 3.49
N SER A 271 27.11 12.45 4.10
CA SER A 271 26.21 13.41 3.44
C SER A 271 26.67 13.83 2.04
N GLY A 272 25.70 13.99 1.16
CA GLY A 272 25.89 14.48 -0.20
C GLY A 272 26.47 13.47 -1.19
N GLN A 273 26.49 12.17 -0.84
CA GLN A 273 26.90 11.10 -1.75
C GLN A 273 25.70 10.43 -2.42
N LEU A 274 25.82 10.20 -3.73
CA LEU A 274 24.98 9.32 -4.52
C LEU A 274 25.71 7.99 -4.72
N ILE A 275 25.24 6.97 -4.02
CA ILE A 275 25.86 5.65 -3.97
C ILE A 275 25.05 4.68 -4.82
N GLY A 276 25.67 4.16 -5.88
CA GLY A 276 25.09 3.13 -6.73
C GLY A 276 25.39 1.73 -6.22
N MET A 277 24.38 0.88 -6.12
CA MET A 277 24.51 -0.55 -5.87
C MET A 277 24.25 -1.32 -7.16
N MET A 278 25.24 -2.09 -7.61
CA MET A 278 25.19 -2.86 -8.86
C MET A 278 25.56 -4.32 -8.63
N GLY A 279 25.30 -5.15 -9.62
CA GLY A 279 25.57 -6.59 -9.60
C GLY A 279 24.55 -7.37 -10.41
N ALA A 280 24.86 -8.64 -10.70
CA ALA A 280 23.97 -9.54 -11.43
C ALA A 280 22.60 -9.72 -10.73
N SER A 281 21.60 -10.23 -11.46
CA SER A 281 20.33 -10.62 -10.85
C SER A 281 20.57 -11.70 -9.77
N GLY A 282 19.91 -11.56 -8.62
CA GLY A 282 20.13 -12.45 -7.47
C GLY A 282 21.45 -12.24 -6.69
N ALA A 283 22.24 -11.20 -6.99
CA ALA A 283 23.47 -10.89 -6.24
C ALA A 283 23.24 -10.36 -4.80
N GLY A 284 21.98 -10.15 -4.38
CA GLY A 284 21.65 -9.64 -3.04
C GLY A 284 21.54 -8.12 -2.92
N LYS A 285 21.40 -7.37 -4.03
CA LYS A 285 21.29 -5.89 -4.05
C LYS A 285 20.13 -5.36 -3.19
N SER A 286 18.90 -5.79 -3.48
CA SER A 286 17.72 -5.39 -2.71
C SER A 286 17.74 -5.97 -1.29
N THR A 287 18.41 -7.10 -1.07
CA THR A 287 18.66 -7.64 0.29
C THR A 287 19.56 -6.70 1.09
N LEU A 288 20.69 -6.28 0.52
CA LEU A 288 21.60 -5.30 1.13
C LEU A 288 20.86 -4.00 1.43
N LEU A 289 20.11 -3.46 0.46
CA LEU A 289 19.35 -2.24 0.66
C LEU A 289 18.34 -2.36 1.82
N ASN A 290 17.62 -3.48 1.93
CA ASN A 290 16.67 -3.71 3.02
C ASN A 290 17.34 -3.99 4.38
N VAL A 291 18.57 -4.49 4.39
CA VAL A 291 19.36 -4.62 5.62
C VAL A 291 19.85 -3.25 6.08
N LEU A 292 20.35 -2.42 5.15
CA LEU A 292 20.83 -1.06 5.47
C LEU A 292 19.73 -0.14 5.97
N ASN A 293 18.51 -0.22 5.43
CA ASN A 293 17.39 0.61 5.86
C ASN A 293 16.64 0.07 7.10
N GLY A 294 17.05 -1.06 7.66
CA GLY A 294 16.46 -1.67 8.86
C GLY A 294 15.14 -2.42 8.65
N ASN A 295 14.74 -2.72 7.40
CA ASN A 295 13.59 -3.58 7.10
C ASN A 295 13.86 -5.05 7.34
N LEU A 296 15.09 -5.49 7.08
CA LEU A 296 15.59 -6.82 7.36
C LEU A 296 16.62 -6.75 8.48
N PRO A 297 16.52 -7.59 9.53
CA PRO A 297 17.52 -7.62 10.58
C PRO A 297 18.85 -8.16 10.02
N ALA A 298 19.95 -7.55 10.44
CA ALA A 298 21.27 -8.14 10.29
C ALA A 298 21.39 -9.34 11.24
N HIS A 299 22.04 -10.43 10.79
CA HIS A 299 22.29 -11.60 11.64
C HIS A 299 23.49 -11.35 12.56
N THR A 300 24.54 -10.73 12.04
CA THR A 300 25.68 -10.19 12.80
C THR A 300 26.03 -8.79 12.32
N GLY A 301 26.77 -8.04 13.13
CA GLY A 301 27.21 -6.68 12.80
C GLY A 301 26.27 -5.60 13.35
N SER A 302 26.54 -4.34 13.00
CA SER A 302 25.73 -3.18 13.41
C SER A 302 25.62 -2.16 12.28
N ILE A 303 24.50 -1.44 12.25
CA ILE A 303 24.21 -0.42 11.23
C ILE A 303 23.68 0.82 11.94
N ALA A 304 24.34 1.95 11.75
CA ALA A 304 24.01 3.19 12.45
C ALA A 304 24.08 4.43 11.55
N ILE A 305 23.21 5.40 11.84
CA ILE A 305 23.21 6.75 11.29
C ILE A 305 23.53 7.71 12.43
N ASN A 306 24.67 8.39 12.38
CA ASN A 306 25.15 9.26 13.46
C ASN A 306 25.12 8.56 14.85
N GLY A 307 25.47 7.27 14.88
CA GLY A 307 25.44 6.45 16.10
C GLY A 307 24.07 5.85 16.48
N MET A 308 22.98 6.27 15.84
CA MET A 308 21.63 5.69 16.05
C MET A 308 21.43 4.46 15.18
N GLU A 309 21.03 3.32 15.77
CA GLU A 309 20.77 2.09 15.02
C GLU A 309 19.63 2.29 14.01
N THR A 310 19.80 1.85 12.75
CA THR A 310 18.82 2.07 11.67
C THR A 310 17.47 1.40 11.95
N ALA A 311 17.45 0.30 12.72
CA ALA A 311 16.24 -0.38 13.12
C ALA A 311 15.41 0.40 14.17
N SER A 312 16.01 1.39 14.85
CA SER A 312 15.36 2.18 15.88
C SER A 312 14.25 3.09 15.33
N ARG A 313 13.25 3.39 16.17
CA ARG A 313 12.12 4.27 15.79
C ARG A 313 12.58 5.68 15.44
N GLU A 314 13.64 6.17 16.07
CA GLU A 314 14.19 7.51 15.86
C GLU A 314 14.94 7.59 14.54
N ALA A 315 15.83 6.63 14.24
CA ALA A 315 16.56 6.59 12.97
C ALA A 315 15.61 6.45 11.76
N LYS A 316 14.51 5.69 11.89
CA LYS A 316 13.51 5.57 10.81
C LYS A 316 12.89 6.90 10.38
N LYS A 317 12.87 7.92 11.23
CA LYS A 317 12.40 9.26 10.84
C LYS A 317 13.33 9.92 9.81
N TRP A 318 14.61 9.57 9.84
CA TRP A 318 15.67 10.13 8.98
C TRP A 318 15.81 9.36 7.67
N ILE A 319 15.18 8.18 7.57
CA ILE A 319 15.25 7.28 6.43
C ILE A 319 13.99 7.42 5.57
N GLY A 320 14.19 7.63 4.26
CA GLY A 320 13.18 7.45 3.22
C GLY A 320 13.48 6.18 2.42
N TYR A 321 12.45 5.42 2.05
CA TYR A 321 12.60 4.22 1.23
C TYR A 321 11.60 4.20 0.08
N VAL A 322 12.11 4.25 -1.14
CA VAL A 322 11.34 4.15 -2.38
C VAL A 322 11.48 2.72 -2.92
N PRO A 323 10.40 1.92 -2.89
CA PRO A 323 10.42 0.56 -3.41
C PRO A 323 10.44 0.53 -4.95
N GLN A 324 10.78 -0.64 -5.51
CA GLN A 324 10.77 -0.88 -6.95
C GLN A 324 9.38 -0.69 -7.56
N ASP A 325 8.35 -1.26 -6.91
CA ASP A 325 6.95 -1.10 -7.30
C ASP A 325 6.45 0.34 -7.09
N ASP A 326 5.66 0.85 -8.03
CA ASP A 326 4.98 2.14 -7.89
C ASP A 326 3.72 2.00 -7.02
N LEU A 327 3.84 2.37 -5.74
CA LEU A 327 2.78 2.17 -4.74
C LEU A 327 1.87 3.39 -4.62
N LEU A 328 1.12 3.67 -5.67
CA LEU A 328 0.21 4.82 -5.75
C LEU A 328 -1.25 4.36 -5.65
N ILE A 329 -2.12 5.24 -5.17
CA ILE A 329 -3.57 5.01 -5.24
C ILE A 329 -4.05 5.54 -6.59
N GLU A 330 -4.39 4.60 -7.48
CA GLU A 330 -4.65 4.85 -8.90
C GLU A 330 -5.85 5.80 -9.14
N GLU A 331 -6.86 5.75 -8.27
CA GLU A 331 -8.06 6.59 -8.41
C GLU A 331 -7.88 8.04 -7.94
N LEU A 332 -6.78 8.33 -7.23
CA LEU A 332 -6.48 9.66 -6.70
C LEU A 332 -5.63 10.47 -7.70
N THR A 333 -5.65 11.79 -7.54
CA THR A 333 -4.77 12.67 -8.32
C THR A 333 -3.33 12.62 -7.83
N VAL A 334 -2.42 13.17 -8.64
CA VAL A 334 -1.01 13.41 -8.26
C VAL A 334 -0.96 14.20 -6.93
N PHE A 335 -1.70 15.31 -6.83
CA PHE A 335 -1.80 16.11 -5.60
C PHE A 335 -2.37 15.31 -4.43
N GLU A 336 -3.46 14.57 -4.63
CA GLU A 336 -4.13 13.86 -3.53
C GLU A 336 -3.29 12.73 -2.94
N ASN A 337 -2.51 12.03 -3.77
CA ASN A 337 -1.56 11.04 -3.29
C ASN A 337 -0.55 11.68 -2.32
N LEU A 338 -0.01 12.85 -2.67
CA LEU A 338 0.89 13.62 -1.80
C LEU A 338 0.17 14.21 -0.59
N TYR A 339 -1.04 14.74 -0.76
CA TYR A 339 -1.82 15.36 0.30
C TYR A 339 -2.17 14.39 1.43
N TYR A 340 -2.73 13.22 1.10
CA TYR A 340 -3.06 12.22 2.11
C TYR A 340 -1.82 11.58 2.74
N ASN A 341 -0.72 11.45 1.99
CA ASN A 341 0.57 11.04 2.58
C ASN A 341 1.10 12.10 3.56
N GLY A 342 1.06 13.37 3.15
CA GLY A 342 1.43 14.54 3.94
C GLY A 342 0.66 14.62 5.25
N LYS A 343 -0.67 14.48 5.21
CA LYS A 343 -1.51 14.44 6.42
C LYS A 343 -1.13 13.31 7.39
N LEU A 344 -0.53 12.21 6.91
CA LEU A 344 -0.08 11.09 7.77
C LEU A 344 1.35 11.28 8.31
N CYS A 345 2.19 12.10 7.67
CA CYS A 345 3.60 12.26 8.04
C CYS A 345 3.96 13.66 8.59
N LEU A 346 3.11 14.66 8.35
CA LEU A 346 3.30 16.07 8.73
C LEU A 346 2.01 16.63 9.40
N PRO A 347 1.53 16.04 10.52
CA PRO A 347 0.23 16.40 11.11
C PRO A 347 0.19 17.80 11.73
N ARG A 348 1.35 18.43 11.97
CA ARG A 348 1.45 19.77 12.56
C ARG A 348 1.27 20.89 11.55
N LEU A 349 1.32 20.58 10.25
CA LEU A 349 1.13 21.59 9.21
C LEU A 349 -0.37 21.79 8.96
N GLU A 350 -0.76 23.05 8.88
CA GLU A 350 -2.09 23.44 8.42
C GLU A 350 -2.27 23.08 6.93
N ASP A 351 -3.52 22.93 6.49
CA ASP A 351 -3.83 22.44 5.14
C ASP A 351 -3.27 23.34 4.03
N ASP A 352 -3.26 24.66 4.24
CA ASP A 352 -2.71 25.63 3.30
C ASP A 352 -1.18 25.53 3.22
N GLU A 353 -0.51 25.35 4.35
CA GLU A 353 0.96 25.21 4.41
C GLU A 353 1.40 23.88 3.79
N LEU A 354 0.67 22.80 4.07
CA LEU A 354 0.90 21.49 3.45
C LEU A 354 0.70 21.57 1.94
N THR A 355 -0.34 22.24 1.48
CA THR A 355 -0.63 22.45 0.05
C THR A 355 0.51 23.23 -0.63
N ALA A 356 0.94 24.35 -0.04
CA ALA A 356 2.06 25.13 -0.55
C ALA A 356 3.39 24.36 -0.57
N ARG A 357 3.61 23.46 0.40
CA ARG A 357 4.78 22.57 0.41
C ARG A 357 4.69 21.52 -0.71
N ILE A 358 3.51 20.95 -0.95
CA ILE A 358 3.27 20.00 -2.04
C ILE A 358 3.47 20.68 -3.40
N ASP A 359 2.96 21.90 -3.58
CA ASP A 359 3.08 22.61 -4.85
C ASP A 359 4.54 22.94 -5.18
N ARG A 360 5.30 23.43 -4.19
CA ARG A 360 6.77 23.61 -4.32
C ARG A 360 7.50 22.30 -4.63
N LEU A 361 7.06 21.18 -4.04
CA LEU A 361 7.64 19.87 -4.35
C LEU A 361 7.32 19.45 -5.78
N LEU A 362 6.08 19.64 -6.24
CA LEU A 362 5.62 19.30 -7.58
C LEU A 362 6.32 20.15 -8.65
N GLU A 363 6.58 21.43 -8.40
CA GLU A 363 7.40 22.27 -9.27
C GLU A 363 8.83 21.74 -9.38
N ARG A 364 9.46 21.42 -8.25
CA ARG A 364 10.84 20.90 -8.21
C ARG A 364 11.04 19.59 -8.97
N ILE A 365 10.03 18.73 -9.02
CA ILE A 365 10.09 17.44 -9.72
C ILE A 365 9.44 17.47 -11.09
N ASP A 366 9.02 18.65 -11.55
CA ASP A 366 8.37 18.87 -12.84
C ASP A 366 7.10 17.99 -13.02
N LEU A 367 6.21 18.03 -12.02
CA LEU A 367 4.88 17.39 -12.04
C LEU A 367 3.74 18.37 -11.75
N HIS A 368 4.02 19.67 -11.61
CA HIS A 368 2.99 20.67 -11.29
C HIS A 368 1.90 20.77 -12.37
N THR A 369 2.26 20.63 -13.65
CA THR A 369 1.30 20.67 -14.77
C THR A 369 0.27 19.54 -14.71
N ILE A 370 0.62 18.39 -14.14
CA ILE A 370 -0.24 17.21 -14.00
C ILE A 370 -0.83 17.06 -12.59
N ARG A 371 -0.68 18.06 -11.73
CA ARG A 371 -1.11 18.07 -10.31
C ARG A 371 -2.52 17.51 -10.09
N ASN A 372 -3.46 17.90 -10.94
CA ASN A 372 -4.88 17.54 -10.82
C ASN A 372 -5.28 16.33 -11.69
N LEU A 373 -4.35 15.75 -12.44
CA LEU A 373 -4.60 14.51 -13.19
C LEU A 373 -4.61 13.31 -12.25
N ARG A 374 -5.49 12.35 -12.54
CA ARG A 374 -5.49 11.05 -11.86
C ARG A 374 -4.27 10.25 -12.27
N VAL A 375 -3.75 9.42 -11.36
CA VAL A 375 -2.60 8.56 -11.65
C VAL A 375 -2.97 7.47 -12.67
N GLY A 376 -4.17 6.91 -12.56
CA GLY A 376 -4.63 5.84 -13.44
C GLY A 376 -3.89 4.52 -13.21
N SER A 377 -4.44 3.45 -13.78
CA SER A 377 -3.85 2.12 -13.67
C SER A 377 -2.73 1.91 -14.69
N VAL A 378 -2.01 0.79 -14.59
CA VAL A 378 -1.00 0.40 -15.59
C VAL A 378 -1.63 0.15 -16.97
N LEU A 379 -2.89 -0.26 -17.02
CA LEU A 379 -3.65 -0.53 -18.25
C LEU A 379 -4.36 0.72 -18.79
N ASP A 380 -4.74 1.64 -17.91
CA ASP A 380 -5.37 2.93 -18.23
C ASP A 380 -4.42 4.08 -17.81
N LYS A 381 -3.35 4.24 -18.60
CA LYS A 381 -2.25 5.17 -18.28
C LYS A 381 -2.69 6.62 -18.51
N LEU A 382 -3.01 7.31 -17.43
CA LEU A 382 -3.28 8.75 -17.44
C LEU A 382 -2.01 9.60 -17.27
N ILE A 383 -0.97 9.04 -16.64
CA ILE A 383 0.37 9.64 -16.52
C ILE A 383 1.46 8.68 -17.05
N SER A 384 2.57 9.24 -17.51
CA SER A 384 3.71 8.48 -18.06
C SER A 384 4.41 7.64 -16.98
N GLY A 385 5.21 6.65 -17.40
CA GLY A 385 6.01 5.83 -16.46
C GLY A 385 7.01 6.67 -15.66
N GLY A 386 7.72 7.59 -16.32
CA GLY A 386 8.65 8.51 -15.64
C GLY A 386 7.96 9.44 -14.66
N GLN A 387 6.78 9.98 -15.01
CA GLN A 387 5.97 10.79 -14.10
C GLN A 387 5.51 9.99 -12.87
N ARG A 388 5.08 8.74 -13.08
CA ARG A 388 4.67 7.84 -12.00
C ARG A 388 5.81 7.55 -11.03
N LYS A 389 7.02 7.27 -11.55
CA LYS A 389 8.22 7.03 -10.73
C LYS A 389 8.63 8.27 -9.94
N ARG A 390 8.62 9.45 -10.58
CA ARG A 390 8.87 10.74 -9.90
C ARG A 390 7.87 11.01 -8.77
N LEU A 391 6.58 10.73 -8.99
CA LEU A 391 5.56 10.85 -7.94
C LEU A 391 5.79 9.85 -6.79
N ASN A 392 6.19 8.62 -7.10
CA ASN A 392 6.51 7.61 -6.08
C ASN A 392 7.70 8.04 -5.21
N ILE A 393 8.73 8.65 -5.82
CA ILE A 393 9.86 9.27 -5.10
C ILE A 393 9.35 10.46 -4.26
N ALA A 394 8.50 11.31 -4.83
CA ALA A 394 7.97 12.50 -4.17
C ALA A 394 7.22 12.21 -2.86
N LEU A 395 6.53 11.07 -2.77
CA LEU A 395 5.88 10.62 -1.53
C LEU A 395 6.86 10.50 -0.36
N GLU A 396 8.10 10.09 -0.61
CA GLU A 396 9.14 10.07 0.42
C GLU A 396 9.84 11.43 0.56
N LEU A 397 10.01 12.19 -0.54
CA LEU A 397 10.65 13.52 -0.49
C LEU A 397 9.83 14.58 0.25
N LEU A 398 8.51 14.41 0.36
CA LEU A 398 7.65 15.30 1.15
C LEU A 398 8.10 15.37 2.61
N ARG A 399 8.72 14.29 3.11
CA ARG A 399 9.30 14.17 4.45
C ARG A 399 10.77 14.58 4.54
N GLU A 400 11.37 15.11 3.48
CA GLU A 400 12.78 15.55 3.45
C GLU A 400 13.75 14.65 4.24
N PRO A 401 13.82 13.33 3.93
CA PRO A 401 14.66 12.40 4.68
C PRO A 401 16.14 12.74 4.54
N ALA A 402 16.93 12.49 5.57
CA ALA A 402 18.38 12.72 5.52
C ALA A 402 19.10 11.63 4.71
N VAL A 403 18.59 10.38 4.78
CA VAL A 403 19.07 9.24 4.00
C VAL A 403 17.93 8.68 3.15
N LEU A 404 18.13 8.61 1.84
CA LEU A 404 17.14 8.09 0.89
C LEU A 404 17.65 6.79 0.26
N PHE A 405 16.88 5.72 0.38
CA PHE A 405 17.11 4.46 -0.31
C PHE A 405 16.13 4.30 -1.45
N VAL A 406 16.62 4.01 -2.66
CA VAL A 406 15.81 3.90 -3.88
C VAL A 406 16.12 2.59 -4.58
N ASP A 407 15.13 1.71 -4.67
CA ASP A 407 15.28 0.39 -5.29
C ASP A 407 14.85 0.47 -6.77
N GLU A 408 15.81 0.26 -7.67
CA GLU A 408 15.62 0.29 -9.13
C GLU A 408 14.83 1.53 -9.65
N PRO A 409 15.37 2.75 -9.51
CA PRO A 409 14.71 3.97 -9.96
C PRO A 409 14.53 4.07 -11.48
N THR A 410 15.38 3.39 -12.26
CA THR A 410 15.44 3.51 -13.73
C THR A 410 14.80 2.33 -14.47
N SER A 411 14.27 1.34 -13.74
CA SER A 411 13.72 0.12 -14.35
C SER A 411 12.40 0.41 -15.07
N GLY A 412 12.28 -0.06 -16.32
CA GLY A 412 11.09 0.13 -17.15
C GLY A 412 10.88 1.55 -17.69
N LEU A 413 11.89 2.42 -17.62
CA LEU A 413 11.85 3.79 -18.11
C LEU A 413 12.59 3.97 -19.44
N SER A 414 12.27 5.04 -20.17
CA SER A 414 13.07 5.50 -21.31
C SER A 414 14.43 6.05 -20.82
N SER A 415 15.41 6.19 -21.73
CA SER A 415 16.71 6.79 -21.39
C SER A 415 16.56 8.21 -20.82
N GLN A 416 15.71 9.03 -21.44
CA GLN A 416 15.45 10.41 -21.01
C GLN A 416 14.77 10.46 -19.64
N ASP A 417 13.77 9.60 -19.39
CA ASP A 417 13.11 9.51 -18.08
C ASP A 417 14.09 9.03 -16.99
N SER A 418 14.97 8.10 -17.32
CA SER A 418 16.02 7.63 -16.39
C SER A 418 17.01 8.73 -16.03
N GLU A 419 17.39 9.58 -17.00
CA GLU A 419 18.22 10.76 -16.79
C GLU A 419 17.53 11.80 -15.89
N MET A 420 16.24 12.08 -16.12
CA MET A 420 15.48 12.97 -15.25
C MET A 420 15.41 12.46 -13.82
N VAL A 421 15.13 11.17 -13.62
CA VAL A 421 15.06 10.56 -12.28
C VAL A 421 16.42 10.58 -11.57
N MET A 422 17.49 10.18 -12.25
CA MET A 422 18.84 10.20 -11.66
C MET A 422 19.35 11.62 -11.43
N GLY A 423 19.00 12.57 -12.31
CA GLY A 423 19.26 13.99 -12.14
C GLY A 423 18.57 14.55 -10.89
N LEU A 424 17.32 14.19 -10.65
CA LEU A 424 16.61 14.51 -9.41
C LEU A 424 17.35 13.96 -8.19
N LEU A 425 17.72 12.68 -8.19
CA LEU A 425 18.48 12.08 -7.09
C LEU A 425 19.82 12.78 -6.85
N ARG A 426 20.50 13.22 -7.91
CA ARG A 426 21.73 14.00 -7.80
C ARG A 426 21.50 15.38 -7.19
N GLN A 427 20.44 16.08 -7.58
CA GLN A 427 20.11 17.39 -7.01
C GLN A 427 19.83 17.32 -5.49
N LEU A 428 19.28 16.20 -5.03
CA LEU A 428 19.07 15.95 -3.60
C LEU A 428 20.40 15.87 -2.83
N THR A 429 21.44 15.27 -3.42
CA THR A 429 22.74 15.15 -2.75
C THR A 429 23.45 16.49 -2.59
N PHE A 430 23.24 17.44 -3.49
CA PHE A 430 23.75 18.81 -3.35
C PHE A 430 23.15 19.56 -2.15
N LYS A 431 22.02 19.08 -1.60
CA LYS A 431 21.41 19.61 -0.37
C LYS A 431 21.86 18.88 0.90
N GLY A 432 22.85 17.98 0.79
CA GLY A 432 23.40 17.22 1.91
C GLY A 432 22.71 15.88 2.19
N GLN A 433 21.70 15.49 1.41
CA GLN A 433 21.08 14.17 1.55
C GLN A 433 22.02 13.06 1.08
N LEU A 434 22.01 11.93 1.79
CA LEU A 434 22.73 10.71 1.39
C LEU A 434 21.77 9.80 0.62
N VAL A 435 22.12 9.43 -0.61
CA VAL A 435 21.24 8.63 -1.48
C VAL A 435 21.90 7.30 -1.82
N PHE A 436 21.20 6.20 -1.57
CA PHE A 436 21.56 4.85 -2.01
C PHE A 436 20.59 4.42 -3.10
N ALA A 437 21.09 4.09 -4.29
CA ALA A 437 20.27 3.67 -5.42
C ALA A 437 20.72 2.30 -5.93
N VAL A 438 19.81 1.32 -6.03
CA VAL A 438 20.06 0.06 -6.73
C VAL A 438 19.84 0.31 -8.23
N ILE A 439 20.87 0.14 -9.04
CA ILE A 439 20.81 0.45 -10.48
C ILE A 439 21.13 -0.81 -11.28
N HIS A 440 20.29 -1.09 -12.27
CA HIS A 440 20.49 -2.20 -13.20
C HIS A 440 21.03 -1.66 -14.53
N GLN A 441 22.26 -2.04 -14.89
CA GLN A 441 22.91 -1.71 -16.18
C GLN A 441 22.71 -0.24 -16.62
N PRO A 442 23.29 0.74 -15.90
CA PRO A 442 23.18 2.15 -16.27
C PRO A 442 23.91 2.44 -17.57
N SER A 443 23.39 3.40 -18.34
CA SER A 443 24.18 4.03 -19.41
C SER A 443 25.41 4.74 -18.80
N LEU A 444 26.44 4.94 -19.62
CA LEU A 444 27.64 5.67 -19.19
C LEU A 444 27.32 7.05 -18.62
N HIS A 445 26.32 7.74 -19.16
CA HIS A 445 25.89 9.04 -18.66
C HIS A 445 25.39 8.95 -17.21
N LEU A 446 24.52 7.98 -16.90
CA LEU A 446 24.00 7.76 -15.55
C LEU A 446 25.07 7.25 -14.59
N TYR A 447 25.97 6.39 -15.08
CA TYR A 447 27.07 5.85 -14.29
C TYR A 447 28.01 6.94 -13.76
N LYS A 448 28.27 7.98 -14.56
CA LYS A 448 29.09 9.14 -14.21
C LYS A 448 28.48 10.04 -13.12
N LEU A 449 27.20 9.88 -12.80
CA LEU A 449 26.54 10.65 -11.73
C LEU A 449 26.83 10.10 -10.33
N LEU A 450 27.30 8.86 -10.23
CA LEU A 450 27.56 8.19 -8.97
C LEU A 450 28.87 8.70 -8.35
N ASP A 451 28.85 8.99 -7.05
CA ASP A 451 30.08 9.31 -6.31
C ASP A 451 30.79 8.03 -5.84
N ARG A 452 30.01 6.96 -5.65
CA ARG A 452 30.51 5.68 -5.14
C ARG A 452 29.73 4.51 -5.70
N LEU A 453 30.44 3.43 -6.00
CA LEU A 453 29.90 2.18 -6.50
C LEU A 453 30.12 1.06 -5.48
N ILE A 454 29.04 0.39 -5.10
CA ILE A 454 29.03 -0.86 -4.36
C ILE A 454 28.65 -1.97 -5.35
N LEU A 455 29.57 -2.89 -5.63
CA LEU A 455 29.33 -3.99 -6.55
C LEU A 455 29.25 -5.31 -5.78
N LEU A 456 28.12 -6.00 -5.95
CA LEU A 456 27.87 -7.32 -5.37
C LEU A 456 27.94 -8.41 -6.44
N ASP A 457 28.51 -9.57 -6.07
CA ASP A 457 28.44 -10.80 -6.85
C ASP A 457 27.51 -11.83 -6.15
N LYS A 458 27.23 -12.95 -6.85
CA LYS A 458 26.34 -14.02 -6.42
C LYS A 458 26.60 -14.45 -4.97
N GLY A 459 25.50 -14.55 -4.21
CA GLY A 459 25.50 -14.89 -2.78
C GLY A 459 25.67 -13.70 -1.83
N GLY A 460 25.59 -12.45 -2.32
CA GLY A 460 25.71 -11.28 -1.45
C GLY A 460 27.15 -10.98 -1.05
N ARG A 461 28.09 -11.23 -1.97
CA ARG A 461 29.52 -11.00 -1.77
C ARG A 461 29.92 -9.62 -2.28
N LEU A 462 30.52 -8.80 -1.42
CA LEU A 462 31.03 -7.48 -1.80
C LEU A 462 32.36 -7.62 -2.54
N VAL A 463 32.40 -7.27 -3.82
CA VAL A 463 33.59 -7.41 -4.67
C VAL A 463 34.25 -6.08 -5.01
N TYR A 464 33.53 -4.96 -4.89
CA TYR A 464 34.07 -3.63 -5.10
C TYR A 464 33.30 -2.57 -4.30
N ASN A 465 34.02 -1.58 -3.75
CA ASN A 465 33.45 -0.47 -2.99
C ASN A 465 34.36 0.77 -3.06
N ASN A 466 34.28 1.53 -4.15
CA ASN A 466 35.07 2.74 -4.37
C ASN A 466 34.42 3.61 -5.46
N HIS A 467 35.11 4.63 -5.98
CA HIS A 467 34.63 5.47 -7.07
C HIS A 467 34.29 4.63 -8.32
N PRO A 468 33.18 4.91 -9.03
CA PRO A 468 32.76 4.14 -10.22
C PRO A 468 33.83 4.15 -11.32
N MET A 469 34.42 5.31 -11.64
CA MET A 469 35.35 5.43 -12.77
C MET A 469 36.63 4.58 -12.66
N THR A 470 37.02 4.13 -11.46
CA THR A 470 38.17 3.21 -11.29
C THR A 470 37.79 1.74 -11.37
N ALA A 471 36.50 1.39 -11.36
CA ALA A 471 36.06 0.00 -11.31
C ALA A 471 36.51 -0.80 -12.55
N PRO A 472 36.29 -0.35 -13.81
CA PRO A 472 36.70 -1.14 -14.97
C PRO A 472 38.21 -1.40 -15.03
N ALA A 473 39.04 -0.40 -14.69
CA ALA A 473 40.49 -0.57 -14.63
C ALA A 473 40.91 -1.57 -13.54
N TRP A 474 40.27 -1.51 -12.36
CA TRP A 474 40.52 -2.44 -11.25
C TRP A 474 40.19 -3.90 -11.62
N PHE A 475 39.09 -4.12 -12.33
CA PHE A 475 38.69 -5.45 -12.79
C PHE A 475 39.59 -5.96 -13.93
N ARG A 476 39.95 -5.12 -14.90
CA ARG A 476 40.87 -5.48 -16.00
C ARG A 476 42.22 -5.96 -15.46
N GLU A 477 42.81 -5.19 -14.55
CA GLU A 477 44.10 -5.51 -13.91
C GLU A 477 44.06 -6.89 -13.24
N ARG A 478 43.00 -7.18 -12.48
CA ARG A 478 42.88 -8.43 -11.72
C ARG A 478 42.45 -9.63 -12.55
N ALA A 479 41.73 -9.39 -13.64
CA ALA A 479 41.40 -10.43 -14.60
C ALA A 479 42.54 -10.73 -15.59
N GLY A 480 43.61 -9.91 -15.60
CA GLY A 480 44.77 -10.12 -16.46
C GLY A 480 44.57 -9.67 -17.90
N TYR A 481 43.64 -8.72 -18.15
CA TYR A 481 43.49 -8.12 -19.48
C TYR A 481 44.67 -7.20 -19.78
N VAL A 482 45.26 -7.36 -20.97
CA VAL A 482 46.40 -6.58 -21.47
C VAL A 482 45.92 -5.70 -22.62
N ASP A 483 46.31 -4.42 -22.65
CA ASP A 483 45.98 -3.52 -23.76
C ASP A 483 46.73 -3.91 -25.04
N ALA A 484 46.34 -3.33 -26.19
CA ALA A 484 46.94 -3.57 -27.50
C ALA A 484 48.47 -3.31 -27.58
N THR A 485 49.04 -2.62 -26.59
CA THR A 485 50.49 -2.34 -26.46
C THR A 485 51.24 -3.35 -25.59
N GLY A 486 50.59 -4.41 -25.11
CA GLY A 486 51.21 -5.40 -24.22
C GLY A 486 51.41 -4.90 -22.78
N GLN A 487 50.85 -3.74 -22.42
CA GLN A 487 50.90 -3.19 -21.06
C GLN A 487 49.53 -3.31 -20.36
N LEU A 488 49.54 -3.42 -19.03
CA LEU A 488 48.34 -3.23 -18.22
C LEU A 488 47.76 -1.85 -18.50
N SER A 489 46.52 -1.82 -18.97
CA SER A 489 45.79 -0.62 -19.36
C SER A 489 45.53 0.29 -18.17
N LYS A 490 46.47 1.21 -17.90
CA LYS A 490 46.36 2.18 -16.79
C LYS A 490 45.34 3.30 -17.03
N GLY A 491 44.72 3.35 -18.21
CA GLY A 491 43.80 4.42 -18.59
C GLY A 491 42.41 4.26 -17.97
N ALA A 492 42.06 5.13 -17.02
CA ALA A 492 40.72 5.28 -16.45
C ALA A 492 39.75 6.09 -17.35
N ALA A 493 40.20 6.54 -18.54
CA ALA A 493 39.47 7.48 -19.39
C ALA A 493 38.27 6.85 -20.16
N TYR A 494 38.25 5.53 -20.34
CA TYR A 494 37.15 4.81 -20.99
C TYR A 494 36.59 3.77 -20.02
N ALA A 495 35.63 4.19 -19.20
CA ALA A 495 34.91 3.30 -18.29
C ALA A 495 33.62 2.83 -18.97
N ASP A 496 33.57 1.60 -19.49
CA ASP A 496 32.30 0.96 -19.89
C ASP A 496 31.69 0.31 -18.63
N PRO A 497 30.52 0.76 -18.14
CA PRO A 497 29.87 0.19 -16.97
C PRO A 497 29.52 -1.29 -17.12
N ASP A 498 29.34 -1.78 -18.35
CA ASP A 498 29.01 -3.18 -18.62
C ASP A 498 30.25 -4.07 -18.60
N GLU A 499 31.44 -3.52 -18.85
CA GLU A 499 32.68 -4.29 -18.90
C GLU A 499 32.95 -5.00 -17.56
N MET A 500 32.83 -4.30 -16.43
CA MET A 500 33.03 -4.89 -15.11
C MET A 500 32.06 -6.06 -14.84
N LEU A 501 30.81 -5.97 -15.31
CA LEU A 501 29.84 -7.05 -15.17
C LEU A 501 30.20 -8.24 -16.07
N ARG A 502 30.66 -7.98 -17.30
CA ARG A 502 31.14 -9.03 -18.22
C ARG A 502 32.36 -9.76 -17.66
N ILE A 503 33.30 -9.04 -17.04
CA ILE A 503 34.48 -9.63 -16.40
C ILE A 503 34.06 -10.51 -15.21
N LEU A 504 33.15 -10.02 -14.36
CA LEU A 504 32.61 -10.80 -13.22
C LEU A 504 31.89 -12.08 -13.66
N GLU A 505 31.23 -12.06 -14.81
CA GLU A 505 30.47 -13.19 -15.36
C GLU A 505 31.21 -13.98 -16.43
N ALA A 506 32.50 -13.71 -16.65
CA ALA A 506 33.30 -14.39 -17.66
C ALA A 506 33.30 -15.91 -17.42
N ARG A 507 32.98 -16.67 -18.47
CA ARG A 507 32.91 -18.14 -18.44
C ARG A 507 34.16 -18.73 -19.07
N GLU A 508 34.61 -19.85 -18.54
CA GLU A 508 35.67 -20.63 -19.16
C GLU A 508 35.24 -21.09 -20.55
N VAL A 509 36.20 -21.28 -21.43
CA VAL A 509 35.97 -21.77 -22.79
C VAL A 509 36.58 -23.15 -22.88
N ASP A 510 35.80 -24.12 -23.34
CA ASP A 510 36.29 -25.48 -23.55
C ASP A 510 37.20 -25.58 -24.79
N GLU A 511 37.79 -26.76 -25.00
CA GLU A 511 38.70 -27.06 -26.12
C GLU A 511 38.04 -26.86 -27.50
N PHE A 512 36.71 -26.79 -27.57
CA PHE A 512 35.93 -26.56 -28.79
C PHE A 512 35.49 -25.10 -28.96
N GLY A 513 35.97 -24.19 -28.13
CA GLY A 513 35.61 -22.77 -28.19
C GLY A 513 34.22 -22.46 -27.62
N ARG A 514 33.56 -23.40 -26.92
CA ARG A 514 32.23 -23.20 -26.33
C ARG A 514 32.37 -22.73 -24.88
N ARG A 515 31.55 -21.75 -24.49
CA ARG A 515 31.52 -21.25 -23.11
C ARG A 515 30.93 -22.31 -22.18
N THR A 516 31.66 -22.69 -21.14
CA THR A 516 31.21 -23.66 -20.14
C THR A 516 30.21 -23.01 -19.17
N GLN A 517 29.68 -23.80 -18.22
CA GLN A 517 28.87 -23.29 -17.12
C GLN A 517 29.72 -22.64 -16.02
N ASN A 518 31.02 -22.92 -15.99
CA ASN A 518 31.93 -22.46 -14.95
C ASN A 518 32.43 -21.06 -15.27
N ARG A 519 32.54 -20.23 -14.23
CA ARG A 519 33.15 -18.91 -14.34
C ARG A 519 34.67 -19.04 -14.29
N VAL A 520 35.37 -18.17 -15.03
CA VAL A 520 36.84 -18.06 -15.00
C VAL A 520 37.36 -17.80 -13.58
N ARG A 521 36.61 -17.02 -12.80
CA ARG A 521 36.85 -16.83 -11.37
C ARG A 521 35.56 -17.01 -10.59
N THR A 522 35.64 -17.68 -9.46
CA THR A 522 34.46 -17.90 -8.62
C THR A 522 34.09 -16.62 -7.85
N PRO A 523 32.80 -16.45 -7.46
CA PRO A 523 32.41 -15.32 -6.62
C PRO A 523 33.18 -15.23 -5.30
N GLN A 524 33.63 -16.38 -4.78
CA GLN A 524 34.42 -16.46 -3.56
C GLN A 524 35.82 -15.88 -3.76
N GLU A 525 36.50 -16.22 -4.86
CA GLU A 525 37.81 -15.66 -5.19
C GLU A 525 37.77 -14.14 -5.34
N TRP A 526 36.76 -13.59 -6.04
CA TRP A 526 36.60 -12.14 -6.17
C TRP A 526 36.43 -11.44 -4.82
N TYR A 527 35.68 -12.05 -3.92
CA TYR A 527 35.47 -11.56 -2.57
C TYR A 527 36.75 -11.61 -1.73
N ASP A 528 37.53 -12.68 -1.84
CA ASP A 528 38.79 -12.83 -1.11
C ASP A 528 39.84 -11.83 -1.58
N ILE A 529 39.93 -11.59 -2.90
CA ILE A 529 40.78 -10.53 -3.49
C ILE A 529 40.41 -9.15 -2.93
N TYR A 530 39.11 -8.85 -2.85
CA TYR A 530 38.63 -7.58 -2.29
C TYR A 530 39.00 -7.45 -0.80
N ARG A 531 38.82 -8.50 0.01
CA ARG A 531 39.15 -8.47 1.46
C ARG A 531 40.64 -8.31 1.73
N GLN A 532 41.50 -9.03 0.99
CA GLN A 532 42.95 -8.94 1.17
C GLN A 532 43.46 -7.50 0.96
N GLN A 533 42.93 -6.80 -0.04
CA GLN A 533 43.29 -5.40 -0.31
C GLN A 533 42.87 -4.44 0.81
N LYS A 534 41.74 -4.70 1.49
CA LYS A 534 41.27 -3.81 2.57
C LYS A 534 42.04 -4.03 3.88
N SER A 535 42.53 -5.25 4.13
CA SER A 535 43.33 -5.57 5.32
C SER A 535 44.69 -4.87 5.38
N THR A 536 45.22 -4.42 4.22
CA THR A 536 46.53 -3.77 4.10
C THR A 536 46.47 -2.23 4.21
N LYS A 537 45.29 -1.62 4.24
CA LYS A 537 45.10 -0.18 4.49
C LYS A 537 44.24 0.02 5.74
N HIS A 538 44.88 0.29 6.88
CA HIS A 538 44.19 0.77 8.07
C HIS A 538 43.37 2.01 7.71
N THR A 539 42.05 1.84 7.59
CA THR A 539 41.15 2.96 7.32
C THR A 539 40.80 3.55 8.68
N GLU A 540 41.53 4.59 9.10
CA GLU A 540 41.13 5.40 10.25
C GLU A 540 39.67 5.85 10.03
N THR A 541 38.81 5.53 10.97
CA THR A 541 37.43 6.02 10.96
C THR A 541 37.52 7.53 11.16
N PRO A 542 37.03 8.37 10.24
CA PRO A 542 37.10 9.81 10.42
C PRO A 542 36.41 10.18 11.73
N GLN A 543 37.17 10.67 12.71
CA GLN A 543 36.63 11.27 13.92
C GLN A 543 35.96 12.59 13.51
N ILE A 544 34.68 12.54 13.20
CA ILE A 544 33.88 13.74 12.95
C ILE A 544 33.39 14.20 14.33
N SER A 545 34.14 15.10 14.96
CA SER A 545 33.69 15.82 16.16
C SER A 545 32.72 16.93 15.74
N GLY A 546 31.55 16.98 16.38
CA GLY A 546 30.57 18.06 16.19
C GLY A 546 29.17 17.65 15.70
N PHE A 547 28.75 16.40 15.89
CA PHE A 547 27.35 16.03 15.63
C PHE A 547 26.43 16.64 16.70
N SER A 548 25.87 17.81 16.42
CA SER A 548 24.66 18.26 17.10
C SER A 548 23.46 17.59 16.41
N VAL A 549 22.73 16.78 17.17
CA VAL A 549 21.41 16.27 16.79
C VAL A 549 20.43 17.44 16.87
N GLN A 550 20.61 18.44 16.02
CA GLN A 550 19.72 19.60 15.90
C GLN A 550 19.01 19.57 14.56
N SER A 551 18.19 18.54 14.40
CA SER A 551 16.86 18.78 13.86
C SER A 551 15.91 18.07 14.79
N GLU A 552 15.07 18.87 15.43
CA GLU A 552 13.73 18.42 15.74
C GLU A 552 13.15 17.92 14.42
N ALA A 553 13.27 16.62 14.17
CA ALA A 553 12.53 15.95 13.13
C ALA A 553 11.06 16.33 13.38
N GLN A 554 10.53 17.29 12.62
CA GLN A 554 9.15 17.79 12.69
C GLN A 554 8.11 16.66 12.48
N TYR A 555 8.60 15.47 12.17
CA TYR A 555 7.91 14.21 12.02
C TYR A 555 7.41 13.67 13.37
N ASN A 556 6.17 14.04 13.66
CA ASN A 556 5.31 13.31 14.58
C ASN A 556 4.23 12.58 13.79
N THR A 557 3.81 11.42 14.29
CA THR A 557 2.64 10.73 13.76
C THR A 557 1.37 11.41 14.28
N PRO A 558 0.32 11.55 13.46
CA PRO A 558 -0.96 12.13 13.91
C PRO A 558 -1.57 11.29 15.03
N GLY A 559 -2.55 11.84 15.73
CA GLY A 559 -3.35 11.08 16.69
C GLY A 559 -4.10 9.91 16.02
N VAL A 560 -4.50 8.91 16.80
CA VAL A 560 -5.25 7.73 16.30
C VAL A 560 -6.52 8.15 15.53
N TRP A 561 -7.22 9.18 16.02
CA TRP A 561 -8.45 9.70 15.42
C TRP A 561 -8.20 10.50 14.12
N GLU A 562 -7.15 11.32 14.10
CA GLU A 562 -6.74 12.05 12.89
C GLU A 562 -6.32 11.06 11.79
N GLN A 563 -5.53 10.05 12.13
CA GLN A 563 -5.17 8.98 11.20
C GLN A 563 -6.40 8.26 10.66
N PHE A 564 -7.38 7.98 11.53
CA PHE A 564 -8.64 7.35 11.12
C PHE A 564 -9.42 8.22 10.13
N ALA A 565 -9.55 9.52 10.42
CA ALA A 565 -10.24 10.47 9.54
C ALA A 565 -9.56 10.57 8.16
N VAL A 566 -8.22 10.64 8.14
CA VAL A 566 -7.43 10.68 6.90
C VAL A 566 -7.59 9.38 6.11
N TYR A 567 -7.46 8.22 6.75
CA TYR A 567 -7.65 6.93 6.08
C TYR A 567 -9.07 6.75 5.55
N PHE A 568 -10.08 7.19 6.31
CA PHE A 568 -11.48 7.12 5.90
C PHE A 568 -11.75 8.03 4.71
N ALA A 569 -11.33 9.31 4.77
CA ALA A 569 -11.50 10.26 3.69
C ALA A 569 -10.79 9.79 2.40
N ARG A 570 -9.55 9.30 2.53
CA ARG A 570 -8.78 8.72 1.42
C ARG A 570 -9.49 7.52 0.80
N ASN A 571 -9.96 6.58 1.64
CA ASN A 571 -10.65 5.38 1.18
C ASN A 571 -11.96 5.74 0.48
N LEU A 572 -12.82 6.55 1.12
CA LEU A 572 -14.09 6.98 0.56
C LEU A 572 -13.90 7.69 -0.79
N LYS A 573 -12.92 8.60 -0.89
CA LYS A 573 -12.66 9.35 -2.12
C LYS A 573 -12.14 8.46 -3.26
N SER A 574 -11.23 7.52 -2.99
CA SER A 574 -10.77 6.53 -3.98
C SER A 574 -11.96 5.70 -4.49
N LYS A 575 -12.83 5.22 -3.59
CA LYS A 575 -14.01 4.42 -3.96
C LYS A 575 -15.03 5.20 -4.77
N LEU A 576 -15.41 6.41 -4.35
CA LEU A 576 -16.35 7.27 -5.09
C LEU A 576 -15.87 7.62 -6.50
N ARG A 577 -14.55 7.67 -6.71
CA ARG A 577 -13.97 7.93 -8.04
C ARG A 577 -13.92 6.71 -8.95
N ASN A 578 -13.98 5.51 -8.38
CA ASN A 578 -14.13 4.27 -9.10
C ASN A 578 -15.61 4.04 -9.44
N ARG A 579 -16.08 4.70 -10.51
CA ARG A 579 -17.50 4.65 -10.91
C ARG A 579 -17.99 3.23 -11.18
N SER A 580 -17.18 2.40 -11.84
CA SER A 580 -17.54 1.02 -12.15
C SER A 580 -17.78 0.20 -10.88
N TYR A 581 -16.88 0.32 -9.90
CA TYR A 581 -17.04 -0.34 -8.61
C TYR A 581 -18.28 0.18 -7.84
N MET A 582 -18.51 1.50 -7.81
CA MET A 582 -19.68 2.07 -7.13
C MET A 582 -21.01 1.66 -7.74
N VAL A 583 -21.10 1.63 -9.08
CA VAL A 583 -22.30 1.18 -9.77
C VAL A 583 -22.59 -0.28 -9.43
N ILE A 584 -21.59 -1.16 -9.52
CA ILE A 584 -21.77 -2.58 -9.19
C ILE A 584 -22.16 -2.74 -7.72
N ALA A 585 -21.40 -2.15 -6.80
CA ALA A 585 -21.63 -2.30 -5.35
C ALA A 585 -23.01 -1.81 -4.89
N LEU A 586 -23.57 -0.77 -5.52
CA LEU A 586 -24.88 -0.23 -5.16
C LEU A 586 -26.05 -0.85 -5.93
N LEU A 587 -25.84 -1.31 -7.17
CA LEU A 587 -26.91 -1.80 -8.05
C LEU A 587 -27.09 -3.33 -7.96
N GLU A 588 -26.05 -4.07 -7.59
CA GLU A 588 -26.08 -5.52 -7.44
C GLU A 588 -27.20 -5.99 -6.50
N VAL A 589 -27.30 -5.39 -5.31
CA VAL A 589 -28.31 -5.78 -4.30
C VAL A 589 -29.74 -5.46 -4.75
N PRO A 590 -30.07 -4.24 -5.23
CA PRO A 590 -31.35 -3.94 -5.87
C PRO A 590 -31.77 -4.93 -6.95
N VAL A 591 -30.86 -5.26 -7.87
CA VAL A 591 -31.15 -6.15 -8.99
C VAL A 591 -31.43 -7.56 -8.49
N LEU A 592 -30.61 -8.09 -7.57
CA LEU A 592 -30.84 -9.39 -6.97
C LEU A 592 -32.15 -9.42 -6.16
N ALA A 593 -32.46 -8.35 -5.42
CA ALA A 593 -33.71 -8.22 -4.67
C ALA A 593 -34.93 -8.25 -5.61
N ALA A 594 -34.88 -7.51 -6.72
CA ALA A 594 -35.94 -7.50 -7.73
C ALA A 594 -36.07 -8.85 -8.44
N MET A 595 -34.96 -9.50 -8.79
CA MET A 595 -34.97 -10.83 -9.39
C MET A 595 -35.58 -11.87 -8.45
N ILE A 596 -35.13 -11.93 -7.19
CA ILE A 596 -35.66 -12.86 -6.21
C ILE A 596 -37.14 -12.55 -5.96
N GLY A 597 -37.51 -11.29 -5.78
CA GLY A 597 -38.90 -10.87 -5.62
C GLY A 597 -39.78 -11.28 -6.80
N TYR A 598 -39.32 -11.08 -8.03
CA TYR A 598 -40.04 -11.49 -9.24
C TYR A 598 -40.25 -13.01 -9.29
N PHE A 599 -39.20 -13.82 -9.09
CA PHE A 599 -39.30 -15.28 -9.18
C PHE A 599 -40.03 -15.92 -7.99
N THR A 600 -40.10 -15.25 -6.84
CA THR A 600 -40.79 -15.75 -5.64
C THR A 600 -42.19 -15.17 -5.48
N ARG A 601 -42.63 -14.24 -6.34
CA ARG A 601 -44.01 -13.75 -6.33
C ARG A 601 -44.95 -14.79 -6.94
N TYR A 602 -45.69 -15.49 -6.10
CA TYR A 602 -46.74 -16.43 -6.52
C TYR A 602 -48.11 -15.80 -6.27
N ALA A 603 -48.88 -15.59 -7.34
CA ALA A 603 -50.27 -15.12 -7.28
C ALA A 603 -51.22 -16.30 -7.52
N ALA A 604 -52.16 -16.50 -6.60
CA ALA A 604 -53.21 -17.51 -6.72
C ALA A 604 -54.62 -16.91 -6.58
N GLY A 605 -54.72 -15.60 -6.36
CA GLY A 605 -55.98 -14.87 -6.33
C GLY A 605 -56.97 -15.28 -5.24
N THR A 606 -58.17 -14.71 -5.36
CA THR A 606 -59.39 -15.19 -4.69
C THR A 606 -60.34 -15.79 -5.73
N ASN A 607 -61.46 -16.38 -5.30
CA ASN A 607 -62.47 -16.92 -6.22
C ASN A 607 -63.03 -15.85 -7.19
N ASP A 608 -63.00 -14.57 -6.79
CA ASP A 608 -63.50 -13.44 -7.57
C ASP A 608 -62.41 -12.82 -8.48
N ASP A 609 -61.12 -12.90 -8.10
CA ASP A 609 -59.99 -12.51 -8.94
C ASP A 609 -58.83 -13.51 -8.80
N PRO A 610 -58.79 -14.57 -9.64
CA PRO A 610 -57.75 -15.60 -9.63
C PRO A 610 -56.33 -15.08 -9.94
N GLY A 611 -56.21 -13.87 -10.47
CA GLY A 611 -54.94 -13.21 -10.80
C GLY A 611 -54.39 -12.31 -9.69
N ALA A 612 -55.19 -12.00 -8.67
CA ALA A 612 -54.78 -11.11 -7.58
C ALA A 612 -53.62 -11.70 -6.76
N TYR A 613 -52.67 -10.84 -6.38
CA TYR A 613 -51.59 -11.23 -5.48
C TYR A 613 -52.00 -10.97 -4.04
N LEU A 614 -52.07 -12.05 -3.25
CA LEU A 614 -52.22 -12.00 -1.79
C LEU A 614 -51.01 -12.64 -1.14
N LEU A 615 -50.48 -12.00 -0.09
CA LEU A 615 -49.32 -12.52 0.63
C LEU A 615 -49.66 -13.86 1.28
N TYR A 616 -50.90 -14.05 1.73
CA TYR A 616 -51.37 -15.28 2.38
C TYR A 616 -51.11 -16.54 1.56
N TYR A 617 -51.47 -16.53 0.27
CA TYR A 617 -51.35 -17.69 -0.63
C TYR A 617 -49.95 -17.85 -1.25
N ASN A 618 -49.00 -16.95 -0.97
CA ASN A 618 -47.69 -17.03 -1.59
C ASN A 618 -46.87 -18.21 -1.02
N LYS A 619 -46.71 -19.28 -1.81
CA LYS A 619 -45.97 -20.50 -1.41
C LYS A 619 -44.45 -20.30 -1.29
N ASN A 620 -43.91 -19.22 -1.86
CA ASN A 620 -42.46 -19.01 -1.98
C ASN A 620 -41.90 -18.03 -0.94
N LEU A 621 -42.70 -17.56 0.04
CA LEU A 621 -42.20 -16.65 1.08
C LEU A 621 -41.04 -17.24 1.92
N PRO A 622 -41.06 -18.51 2.38
CA PRO A 622 -39.91 -19.09 3.08
C PRO A 622 -38.62 -19.07 2.25
N ALA A 623 -38.73 -19.30 0.93
CA ALA A 623 -37.60 -19.23 0.01
C ALA A 623 -37.11 -17.79 -0.18
N PHE A 624 -38.02 -16.80 -0.29
CA PHE A 624 -37.66 -15.38 -0.35
C PHE A 624 -36.87 -14.91 0.88
N LEU A 625 -37.33 -15.26 2.09
CA LEU A 625 -36.64 -14.94 3.35
C LEU A 625 -35.23 -15.54 3.37
N PHE A 626 -35.11 -16.80 2.96
CA PHE A 626 -33.83 -17.50 2.90
C PHE A 626 -32.89 -16.83 1.88
N MET A 627 -33.35 -16.64 0.64
CA MET A 627 -32.54 -16.04 -0.43
C MET A 627 -32.09 -14.60 -0.09
N SER A 628 -32.89 -13.83 0.64
CA SER A 628 -32.49 -12.51 1.13
C SER A 628 -31.27 -12.55 2.04
N ILE A 629 -31.17 -13.56 2.91
CA ILE A 629 -29.99 -13.79 3.77
C ILE A 629 -28.80 -14.22 2.91
N VAL A 630 -29.02 -15.10 1.93
CA VAL A 630 -27.96 -15.56 1.03
C VAL A 630 -27.33 -14.39 0.28
N VAL A 631 -28.15 -13.48 -0.26
CA VAL A 631 -27.67 -12.26 -0.92
C VAL A 631 -26.85 -11.41 0.05
N ALA A 632 -27.33 -11.21 1.28
CA ALA A 632 -26.60 -10.44 2.28
C ALA A 632 -25.22 -11.02 2.61
N ILE A 633 -25.13 -12.35 2.76
CA ILE A 633 -23.87 -13.04 3.04
C ILE A 633 -22.94 -13.00 1.82
N PHE A 634 -23.46 -13.32 0.63
CA PHE A 634 -22.67 -13.43 -0.58
C PHE A 634 -22.08 -12.08 -0.99
N VAL A 635 -22.91 -11.04 -1.10
CA VAL A 635 -22.48 -9.70 -1.54
C VAL A 635 -21.52 -9.07 -0.52
N GLY A 636 -21.83 -9.16 0.78
CA GLY A 636 -20.96 -8.61 1.82
C GLY A 636 -19.58 -9.28 1.84
N LEU A 637 -19.53 -10.61 1.67
CA LEU A 637 -18.28 -11.35 1.61
C LEU A 637 -17.48 -10.98 0.35
N GLN A 638 -18.12 -10.92 -0.82
CA GLN A 638 -17.47 -10.63 -2.09
C GLN A 638 -16.82 -9.24 -2.12
N ILE A 639 -17.53 -8.21 -1.65
CA ILE A 639 -17.04 -6.82 -1.66
C ILE A 639 -15.88 -6.62 -0.67
N SER A 640 -15.97 -7.19 0.53
CA SER A 640 -15.00 -6.97 1.60
C SER A 640 -13.73 -7.80 1.47
N ALA A 641 -13.78 -8.94 0.78
CA ALA A 641 -12.66 -9.89 0.75
C ALA A 641 -11.41 -9.37 0.01
N GLU A 642 -11.53 -8.31 -0.79
CA GLU A 642 -10.38 -7.70 -1.50
C GLU A 642 -9.81 -6.44 -0.86
N GLU A 643 -10.44 -5.90 0.18
CA GLU A 643 -10.10 -4.56 0.68
C GLU A 643 -8.68 -4.45 1.27
N ILE A 644 -8.24 -5.41 2.09
CA ILE A 644 -6.94 -5.35 2.78
C ILE A 644 -5.81 -5.88 1.89
N ILE A 645 -6.10 -6.85 1.02
CA ILE A 645 -5.09 -7.45 0.15
C ILE A 645 -4.60 -6.47 -0.93
N ARG A 646 -5.49 -5.63 -1.47
CA ARG A 646 -5.15 -4.58 -2.46
C ARG A 646 -4.20 -3.53 -1.85
N ASP A 647 -4.45 -3.11 -0.60
CA ASP A 647 -3.64 -2.09 0.08
C ASP A 647 -2.31 -2.61 0.64
N ARG A 648 -2.07 -3.93 0.62
CA ARG A 648 -0.96 -4.59 1.35
C ARG A 648 0.40 -4.00 1.04
N LYS A 649 0.69 -3.70 -0.24
CA LYS A 649 1.98 -3.13 -0.62
C LYS A 649 2.12 -1.70 -0.10
N ILE A 650 1.07 -0.88 -0.23
CA ILE A 650 1.03 0.50 0.29
C ILE A 650 1.24 0.51 1.82
N LEU A 651 0.54 -0.38 2.55
CA LEU A 651 0.71 -0.53 4.00
C LEU A 651 2.14 -0.94 4.40
N LYS A 652 2.83 -1.74 3.57
CA LYS A 652 4.23 -2.09 3.81
C LYS A 652 5.14 -0.87 3.70
N ARG A 653 4.92 0.02 2.72
CA ARG A 653 5.64 1.30 2.63
C ARG A 653 5.31 2.20 3.82
N GLU A 654 4.03 2.36 4.13
CA GLU A 654 3.58 3.21 5.25
C GLU A 654 4.03 2.71 6.63
N SER A 655 4.49 1.46 6.74
CA SER A 655 5.00 0.91 8.00
C SER A 655 6.22 1.66 8.55
N PHE A 656 7.00 2.34 7.70
CA PHE A 656 8.11 3.22 8.13
C PHE A 656 7.62 4.39 9.00
N LEU A 657 6.37 4.80 8.83
CA LEU A 657 5.74 5.87 9.59
C LEU A 657 5.19 5.40 10.94
N ASN A 658 5.22 4.10 11.25
CA ASN A 658 4.65 3.52 12.48
C ASN A 658 3.18 3.94 12.72
N LEU A 659 2.37 3.95 11.66
CA LEU A 659 0.96 4.33 11.72
C LEU A 659 0.11 3.27 12.44
N SER A 660 -1.01 3.74 13.00
CA SER A 660 -1.95 2.92 13.76
C SER A 660 -2.72 1.98 12.84
N ARG A 661 -2.46 0.69 13.00
CA ARG A 661 -3.25 -0.36 12.35
C ARG A 661 -4.73 -0.30 12.76
N PHE A 662 -5.02 0.12 13.99
CA PHE A 662 -6.39 0.28 14.48
C PHE A 662 -7.14 1.35 13.66
N SER A 663 -6.50 2.49 13.39
CA SER A 663 -7.09 3.57 12.58
C SER A 663 -7.40 3.12 11.15
N TYR A 664 -6.47 2.42 10.51
CA TYR A 664 -6.66 1.86 9.17
C TYR A 664 -7.79 0.81 9.12
N LEU A 665 -7.84 -0.12 10.07
CA LEU A 665 -8.87 -1.16 10.06
C LEU A 665 -10.27 -0.57 10.28
N ASN A 666 -10.39 0.35 11.24
CA ASN A 666 -11.68 0.98 11.51
C ASN A 666 -12.15 1.86 10.35
N SER A 667 -11.25 2.51 9.60
CA SER A 667 -11.66 3.28 8.42
C SER A 667 -12.28 2.39 7.34
N LYS A 668 -11.77 1.15 7.19
CA LYS A 668 -12.33 0.14 6.28
C LYS A 668 -13.65 -0.42 6.80
N VAL A 669 -13.72 -0.76 8.10
CA VAL A 669 -14.93 -1.27 8.73
C VAL A 669 -16.06 -0.24 8.65
N LEU A 670 -15.81 1.04 8.98
CA LEU A 670 -16.83 2.09 8.91
C LEU A 670 -17.36 2.27 7.49
N TYR A 671 -16.46 2.29 6.49
CA TYR A 671 -16.87 2.38 5.08
C TYR A 671 -17.79 1.22 4.69
N LEU A 672 -17.44 -0.02 5.06
CA LEU A 672 -18.26 -1.19 4.76
C LEU A 672 -19.58 -1.20 5.55
N VAL A 673 -19.60 -0.72 6.80
CA VAL A 673 -20.83 -0.57 7.59
C VAL A 673 -21.80 0.42 6.92
N ILE A 674 -21.30 1.56 6.44
CA ILE A 674 -22.12 2.55 5.72
C ILE A 674 -22.66 1.94 4.41
N LEU A 675 -21.80 1.29 3.63
CA LEU A 675 -22.21 0.63 2.39
C LEU A 675 -23.27 -0.44 2.65
N SER A 676 -23.09 -1.26 3.69
CA SER A 676 -24.05 -2.29 4.07
C SER A 676 -25.34 -1.76 4.66
N ALA A 677 -25.33 -0.59 5.31
CA ALA A 677 -26.58 0.07 5.71
C ALA A 677 -27.41 0.44 4.48
N ILE A 678 -26.76 1.02 3.46
CA ILE A 678 -27.42 1.38 2.18
C ILE A 678 -27.92 0.11 1.48
N GLN A 679 -27.08 -0.92 1.35
CA GLN A 679 -27.45 -2.18 0.71
C GLN A 679 -28.58 -2.90 1.45
N ALA A 680 -28.58 -2.93 2.79
CA ALA A 680 -29.65 -3.52 3.57
C ALA A 680 -30.97 -2.76 3.38
N VAL A 681 -30.94 -1.43 3.38
CA VAL A 681 -32.13 -0.61 3.10
C VAL A 681 -32.66 -0.89 1.69
N LEU A 682 -31.78 -0.95 0.68
CA LEU A 682 -32.17 -1.24 -0.70
C LEU A 682 -32.76 -2.65 -0.87
N LEU A 683 -32.16 -3.66 -0.22
CA LEU A 683 -32.65 -5.04 -0.23
C LEU A 683 -34.05 -5.12 0.38
N VAL A 684 -34.25 -4.51 1.55
CA VAL A 684 -35.54 -4.49 2.25
C VAL A 684 -36.57 -3.70 1.44
N LEU A 685 -36.19 -2.56 0.89
CA LEU A 685 -37.08 -1.72 0.08
C LEU A 685 -37.59 -2.43 -1.15
N ILE A 686 -36.69 -2.91 -1.99
CA ILE A 686 -37.08 -3.51 -3.25
C ILE A 686 -37.71 -4.88 -3.00
N GLY A 687 -37.14 -5.69 -2.11
CA GLY A 687 -37.65 -7.01 -1.76
C GLY A 687 -39.07 -6.95 -1.19
N ASN A 688 -39.31 -6.10 -0.19
CA ASN A 688 -40.64 -6.00 0.44
C ASN A 688 -41.67 -5.37 -0.49
N LEU A 689 -41.29 -4.40 -1.33
CA LEU A 689 -42.19 -3.84 -2.36
C LEU A 689 -42.62 -4.91 -3.36
N TRP A 690 -41.70 -5.73 -3.86
CA TRP A 690 -42.02 -6.83 -4.77
C TRP A 690 -42.91 -7.90 -4.14
N MET A 691 -42.66 -8.24 -2.87
CA MET A 691 -43.42 -9.26 -2.13
C MET A 691 -44.70 -8.73 -1.48
N GLY A 692 -44.97 -7.42 -1.51
CA GLY A 692 -46.14 -6.82 -0.86
C GLY A 692 -46.11 -6.89 0.67
N ILE A 693 -44.93 -6.95 1.30
CA ILE A 693 -44.79 -7.08 2.75
C ILE A 693 -44.89 -5.69 3.39
N GLU A 694 -45.96 -5.45 4.15
CA GLU A 694 -46.21 -4.17 4.81
C GLU A 694 -45.92 -4.19 6.32
N GLY A 695 -45.30 -3.13 6.84
CA GLY A 695 -45.13 -2.89 8.28
C GLY A 695 -43.93 -3.60 8.95
N LEU A 696 -43.24 -4.50 8.25
CA LEU A 696 -42.11 -5.28 8.82
C LEU A 696 -40.71 -4.75 8.48
N TRP A 697 -40.62 -3.54 7.92
CA TRP A 697 -39.40 -2.88 7.47
C TRP A 697 -38.26 -2.89 8.49
N LEU A 698 -38.55 -2.45 9.72
CA LEU A 698 -37.56 -2.39 10.80
C LEU A 698 -37.10 -3.77 11.26
N THR A 699 -38.00 -4.76 11.27
CA THR A 699 -37.67 -6.14 11.64
C THR A 699 -36.68 -6.73 10.64
N PHE A 700 -36.96 -6.56 9.34
CA PHE A 700 -36.05 -7.03 8.29
C PHE A 700 -34.69 -6.32 8.35
N LEU A 701 -34.70 -4.99 8.51
CA LEU A 701 -33.47 -4.21 8.60
C LEU A 701 -32.63 -4.61 9.82
N ALA A 702 -33.25 -4.80 10.99
CA ALA A 702 -32.57 -5.18 12.22
C ALA A 702 -31.89 -6.55 12.15
N ILE A 703 -32.28 -7.42 11.21
CA ILE A 703 -31.71 -8.76 11.02
C ILE A 703 -30.73 -8.79 9.84
N LEU A 704 -31.10 -8.21 8.69
CA LEU A 704 -30.26 -8.23 7.49
C LEU A 704 -29.04 -7.33 7.64
N PHE A 705 -29.15 -6.17 8.29
CA PHE A 705 -28.02 -5.27 8.51
C PHE A 705 -26.85 -5.92 9.29
N PRO A 706 -27.05 -6.51 10.48
CA PRO A 706 -25.96 -7.21 11.17
C PRO A 706 -25.46 -8.45 10.42
N THR A 707 -26.29 -9.07 9.56
CA THR A 707 -25.88 -10.17 8.68
C THR A 707 -24.91 -9.70 7.59
N PHE A 708 -25.16 -8.54 6.97
CA PHE A 708 -24.19 -7.92 6.05
C PHE A 708 -22.87 -7.59 6.76
N ILE A 709 -22.93 -7.06 7.98
CA ILE A 709 -21.73 -6.75 8.78
C ILE A 709 -20.93 -8.03 9.06
N PHE A 710 -21.60 -9.12 9.41
CA PHE A 710 -20.95 -10.43 9.61
C PHE A 710 -20.16 -10.83 8.37
N ALA A 711 -20.79 -10.77 7.20
CA ALA A 711 -20.18 -11.14 5.93
C ALA A 711 -18.98 -10.25 5.59
N ASN A 712 -19.10 -8.95 5.82
CA ASN A 712 -18.00 -8.00 5.64
C ASN A 712 -16.80 -8.30 6.55
N LEU A 713 -17.05 -8.55 7.84
CA LEU A 713 -15.99 -8.84 8.80
C LEU A 713 -15.31 -10.18 8.49
N LEU A 714 -16.08 -11.18 8.04
CA LEU A 714 -15.54 -12.45 7.58
C LEU A 714 -14.64 -12.24 6.35
N GLY A 715 -15.09 -11.47 5.36
CA GLY A 715 -14.28 -11.15 4.18
C GLY A 715 -13.02 -10.36 4.51
N LEU A 716 -13.08 -9.35 5.39
CA LEU A 716 -11.88 -8.65 5.86
C LEU A 716 -10.88 -9.58 6.55
N ASN A 717 -11.35 -10.53 7.38
CA ASN A 717 -10.48 -11.51 8.02
C ASN A 717 -9.73 -12.34 6.97
N ILE A 718 -10.42 -12.80 5.92
CA ILE A 718 -9.86 -13.56 4.81
C ILE A 718 -8.86 -12.70 4.01
N SER A 719 -9.24 -11.46 3.68
CA SER A 719 -8.40 -10.48 2.98
C SER A 719 -7.07 -10.22 3.70
N SER A 720 -7.12 -10.16 5.03
CA SER A 720 -5.94 -9.96 5.87
C SER A 720 -5.00 -11.17 5.92
N ALA A 721 -5.56 -12.37 5.77
CA ALA A 721 -4.87 -13.64 6.00
C ALA A 721 -4.27 -14.25 4.72
N LEU A 722 -5.00 -14.22 3.60
CA LEU A 722 -4.59 -14.83 2.34
C LEU A 722 -3.58 -13.99 1.56
N LYS A 723 -2.86 -14.60 0.61
CA LYS A 723 -1.82 -13.93 -0.20
C LYS A 723 -2.24 -13.59 -1.63
N SER A 724 -3.33 -14.16 -2.12
CA SER A 724 -3.82 -13.95 -3.48
C SER A 724 -5.34 -13.78 -3.49
N VAL A 725 -5.81 -12.91 -4.38
CA VAL A 725 -7.22 -12.70 -4.69
C VAL A 725 -7.86 -13.96 -5.29
N VAL A 726 -7.12 -14.72 -6.10
CA VAL A 726 -7.61 -15.98 -6.69
C VAL A 726 -7.96 -16.99 -5.61
N THR A 727 -7.11 -17.12 -4.58
CA THR A 727 -7.37 -18.02 -3.45
C THR A 727 -8.61 -17.60 -2.66
N ILE A 728 -8.87 -16.30 -2.56
CA ILE A 728 -10.07 -15.77 -1.92
C ILE A 728 -11.31 -16.26 -2.68
N TYR A 729 -11.36 -16.11 -4.00
CA TYR A 729 -12.51 -16.53 -4.81
C TYR A 729 -12.76 -18.03 -4.78
N ILE A 730 -11.69 -18.84 -4.74
CA ILE A 730 -11.83 -20.30 -4.57
C ILE A 730 -12.44 -20.62 -3.19
N LEU A 731 -12.11 -19.86 -2.15
CA LEU A 731 -12.58 -20.10 -0.78
C LEU A 731 -14.04 -19.65 -0.55
N VAL A 732 -14.53 -18.62 -1.25
CA VAL A 732 -15.87 -18.05 -1.04
C VAL A 732 -16.98 -19.13 -1.10
N PRO A 733 -17.06 -20.01 -2.12
CA PRO A 733 -18.06 -21.08 -2.14
C PRO A 733 -17.97 -22.04 -0.95
N PHE A 734 -16.77 -22.39 -0.47
CA PHE A 734 -16.60 -23.25 0.70
C PHE A 734 -17.08 -22.60 2.00
N LEU A 735 -17.20 -21.27 2.03
CA LEU A 735 -17.76 -20.54 3.16
C LEU A 735 -19.27 -20.35 3.03
N VAL A 736 -19.77 -20.11 1.82
CA VAL A 736 -21.20 -19.86 1.57
C VAL A 736 -22.01 -21.15 1.57
N VAL A 737 -21.56 -22.22 0.89
CA VAL A 737 -22.34 -23.47 0.76
C VAL A 737 -22.72 -24.10 2.12
N PRO A 738 -21.82 -24.20 3.13
CA PRO A 738 -22.21 -24.68 4.45
C PRO A 738 -23.24 -23.77 5.14
N GLN A 739 -23.16 -22.45 4.94
CA GLN A 739 -24.17 -21.52 5.45
C GLN A 739 -25.54 -21.78 4.79
N LEU A 740 -25.57 -22.20 3.53
CA LEU A 740 -26.82 -22.56 2.85
C LEU A 740 -27.42 -23.86 3.41
N LEU A 741 -26.59 -24.91 3.46
CA LEU A 741 -27.03 -26.26 3.85
C LEU A 741 -27.50 -26.31 5.31
N LEU A 742 -26.77 -25.65 6.22
CA LEU A 742 -27.02 -25.70 7.66
C LEU A 742 -27.87 -24.52 8.16
N SER A 743 -28.62 -23.88 7.27
CA SER A 743 -29.58 -22.82 7.61
C SER A 743 -30.86 -23.34 8.28
N GLY A 744 -31.20 -24.61 8.05
CA GLY A 744 -32.45 -25.25 8.49
C GLY A 744 -33.59 -25.20 7.46
N VAL A 745 -33.37 -24.59 6.30
CA VAL A 745 -34.37 -24.48 5.22
C VAL A 745 -34.21 -25.58 4.17
N ILE A 746 -32.97 -25.80 3.72
CA ILE A 746 -32.65 -26.81 2.69
C ILE A 746 -32.59 -28.20 3.30
N VAL A 747 -31.94 -28.32 4.46
CA VAL A 747 -31.81 -29.56 5.22
C VAL A 747 -32.53 -29.39 6.53
N ASP A 748 -33.57 -30.19 6.74
CA ASP A 748 -34.28 -30.24 8.00
C ASP A 748 -33.39 -30.86 9.08
N PHE A 749 -33.24 -30.15 10.19
CA PHE A 749 -32.42 -30.58 11.31
C PHE A 749 -32.91 -31.86 11.97
N ASP A 750 -34.21 -32.16 11.89
CA ASP A 750 -34.77 -33.40 12.44
C ASP A 750 -34.37 -34.64 11.63
N THR A 751 -33.92 -34.46 10.38
CA THR A 751 -33.50 -35.54 9.47
C THR A 751 -32.00 -35.85 9.52
N LEU A 752 -31.19 -35.04 10.23
CA LEU A 752 -29.75 -35.20 10.29
C LEU A 752 -29.33 -36.41 11.14
N GLN A 753 -28.37 -37.20 10.63
CA GLN A 753 -27.83 -38.42 11.26
C GLN A 753 -26.89 -38.13 12.47
N SER A 754 -27.30 -37.31 13.44
CA SER A 754 -26.50 -37.06 14.65
C SER A 754 -26.98 -37.93 15.83
N PRO A 755 -26.22 -38.96 16.25
CA PRO A 755 -26.68 -39.96 17.22
C PRO A 755 -26.88 -39.45 18.66
N GLU A 756 -26.26 -38.33 19.06
CA GLU A 756 -26.26 -37.92 20.49
C GLU A 756 -27.36 -36.91 20.88
N LYS A 757 -28.13 -36.36 19.92
CA LYS A 757 -29.21 -35.38 20.22
C LYS A 757 -30.42 -35.49 19.27
N GLN A 758 -30.78 -36.70 18.84
CA GLN A 758 -32.02 -36.92 18.09
C GLN A 758 -33.23 -36.61 19.00
N GLY A 759 -33.62 -35.34 19.10
CA GLY A 759 -34.83 -34.95 19.84
C GLY A 759 -34.78 -33.59 20.51
N GLN A 760 -33.61 -33.06 20.90
CA GLN A 760 -33.53 -31.84 21.70
C GLN A 760 -32.61 -30.79 21.08
N GLY A 761 -33.16 -30.04 20.12
CA GLY A 761 -32.59 -28.77 19.63
C GLY A 761 -31.76 -28.86 18.35
N THR A 762 -31.29 -27.70 17.91
CA THR A 762 -30.54 -27.53 16.65
C THR A 762 -29.13 -28.13 16.74
N PRO A 763 -28.60 -28.71 15.64
CA PRO A 763 -27.24 -29.25 15.58
C PRO A 763 -26.19 -28.22 16.01
N VAL A 764 -25.17 -28.67 16.75
CA VAL A 764 -24.10 -27.78 17.25
C VAL A 764 -23.36 -27.09 16.10
N VAL A 765 -23.14 -27.80 14.99
CA VAL A 765 -22.48 -27.24 13.79
C VAL A 765 -23.30 -26.11 13.17
N ALA A 766 -24.63 -26.19 13.21
CA ALA A 766 -25.52 -25.15 12.71
C ALA A 766 -25.46 -23.86 13.56
N ASN A 767 -25.08 -23.95 14.84
CA ASN A 767 -24.93 -22.77 15.71
C ASN A 767 -23.77 -21.86 15.29
N ILE A 768 -22.83 -22.35 14.49
CA ILE A 768 -21.71 -21.57 13.94
C ILE A 768 -22.16 -20.76 12.71
N MET A 769 -23.29 -21.11 12.10
CA MET A 769 -23.76 -20.51 10.85
C MET A 769 -24.63 -19.28 11.13
N VAL A 770 -24.25 -18.12 10.59
CA VAL A 770 -25.03 -16.88 10.75
C VAL A 770 -26.38 -16.98 10.05
N SER A 771 -26.43 -17.71 8.93
CA SER A 771 -27.62 -17.90 8.12
C SER A 771 -28.75 -18.55 8.90
N ARG A 772 -28.44 -19.52 9.76
CA ARG A 772 -29.39 -20.20 10.65
C ARG A 772 -30.03 -19.21 11.62
N TRP A 773 -29.22 -18.38 12.28
CA TRP A 773 -29.70 -17.40 13.26
C TRP A 773 -30.55 -16.32 12.58
N ALA A 774 -30.08 -15.81 11.43
CA ALA A 774 -30.78 -14.80 10.65
C ALA A 774 -32.11 -15.34 10.09
N TYR A 775 -32.15 -16.58 9.62
CA TYR A 775 -33.36 -17.19 9.05
C TYR A 775 -34.42 -17.41 10.11
N GLU A 776 -34.06 -18.03 11.23
CA GLU A 776 -35.00 -18.22 12.35
C GLU A 776 -35.50 -16.88 12.88
N ALA A 777 -34.65 -15.85 12.95
CA ALA A 777 -35.06 -14.50 13.36
C ALA A 777 -36.06 -13.87 12.37
N LEU A 778 -35.82 -13.99 11.06
CA LEU A 778 -36.70 -13.46 10.03
C LEU A 778 -38.02 -14.22 9.99
N ALA A 779 -37.99 -15.55 10.01
CA ALA A 779 -39.18 -16.39 9.90
C ALA A 779 -40.09 -16.22 11.13
N VAL A 780 -39.54 -16.34 12.34
CA VAL A 780 -40.30 -16.12 13.60
C VAL A 780 -40.72 -14.66 13.73
N GLY A 781 -39.84 -13.71 13.39
CA GLY A 781 -40.14 -12.28 13.44
C GLY A 781 -41.25 -11.87 12.47
N HIS A 782 -41.24 -12.41 11.26
CA HIS A 782 -42.29 -12.18 10.25
C HIS A 782 -43.62 -12.77 10.72
N PHE A 783 -43.62 -13.99 11.24
CA PHE A 783 -44.84 -14.63 11.71
C PHE A 783 -45.40 -13.97 12.98
N LYS A 784 -44.58 -13.66 13.99
CA LYS A 784 -45.09 -13.11 15.26
C LYS A 784 -45.45 -11.62 15.16
N ARG A 785 -44.67 -10.83 14.44
CA ARG A 785 -44.78 -9.35 14.43
C ARG A 785 -45.56 -8.80 13.25
N ASN A 786 -46.19 -9.63 12.41
CA ASN A 786 -47.09 -9.10 11.38
C ASN A 786 -48.35 -8.51 12.02
N LYS A 787 -49.01 -7.56 11.33
CA LYS A 787 -50.15 -6.81 11.89
C LYS A 787 -51.33 -7.69 12.27
N PHE A 788 -51.47 -8.90 11.71
CA PHE A 788 -52.54 -9.83 12.04
C PHE A 788 -52.19 -10.65 13.29
N ASN A 789 -51.10 -11.42 13.24
CA ASN A 789 -50.70 -12.34 14.31
C ASN A 789 -50.32 -11.63 15.61
N GLN A 790 -49.95 -10.33 15.61
CA GLN A 790 -49.72 -9.58 16.85
C GLN A 790 -50.93 -9.64 17.81
N HIS A 791 -52.16 -9.74 17.29
CA HIS A 791 -53.38 -9.84 18.09
C HIS A 791 -53.69 -11.26 18.56
N PHE A 792 -53.32 -12.28 17.78
CA PHE A 792 -53.74 -13.67 18.00
C PHE A 792 -52.66 -14.57 18.59
N PHE A 793 -51.38 -14.21 18.44
CA PHE A 793 -50.26 -15.14 18.69
C PHE A 793 -50.25 -15.75 20.08
N GLU A 794 -50.47 -14.95 21.13
CA GLU A 794 -50.44 -15.44 22.51
C GLU A 794 -51.62 -16.41 22.78
N TYR A 795 -52.81 -16.11 22.26
CA TYR A 795 -53.97 -16.99 22.42
C TYR A 795 -53.87 -18.26 21.57
N GLU A 796 -53.35 -18.17 20.35
CA GLU A 796 -53.05 -19.32 19.50
C GLU A 796 -51.99 -20.21 20.13
N ARG A 797 -50.98 -19.64 20.80
CA ARG A 797 -50.01 -20.43 21.56
C ARG A 797 -50.69 -21.23 22.66
N ASP A 798 -51.48 -20.56 23.51
CA ASP A 798 -52.15 -21.21 24.65
C ASP A 798 -53.15 -22.29 24.17
N LYS A 799 -53.85 -22.02 23.07
CA LYS A 799 -54.73 -22.99 22.39
C LYS A 799 -53.96 -24.20 21.88
N ASN A 800 -52.87 -24.02 21.14
CA ASN A 800 -52.10 -25.12 20.56
C ASN A 800 -51.29 -25.90 21.62
N GLU A 801 -50.92 -25.26 22.73
CA GLU A 801 -50.32 -25.94 23.89
C GLU A 801 -51.35 -26.82 24.59
N ALA A 802 -52.52 -26.29 24.94
CA ALA A 802 -53.60 -27.06 25.53
C ALA A 802 -54.05 -28.23 24.63
N LEU A 803 -54.21 -27.97 23.33
CA LEU A 803 -54.56 -28.99 22.34
C LEU A 803 -53.56 -30.14 22.33
N PHE A 804 -52.26 -29.85 22.28
CA PHE A 804 -51.23 -30.88 22.31
C PHE A 804 -51.30 -31.73 23.59
N MET A 805 -51.55 -31.11 24.74
CA MET A 805 -51.64 -31.81 26.01
C MET A 805 -52.80 -32.79 26.06
N PHE A 806 -54.02 -32.36 25.73
CA PHE A 806 -55.20 -33.23 25.84
C PHE A 806 -55.42 -34.16 24.64
N SER A 807 -54.93 -33.83 23.44
CA SER A 807 -55.16 -34.65 22.23
C SER A 807 -54.05 -35.64 21.91
N LEU A 808 -52.82 -35.40 22.40
CA LEU A 808 -51.66 -36.24 22.08
C LEU A 808 -50.95 -36.75 23.34
N ARG A 809 -50.51 -35.85 24.23
CA ARG A 809 -49.63 -36.22 25.35
C ARG A 809 -50.36 -37.04 26.42
N ILE A 810 -51.50 -36.56 26.93
CA ILE A 810 -52.28 -37.25 27.97
C ILE A 810 -52.83 -38.60 27.48
N PRO A 811 -53.44 -38.70 26.28
CA PRO A 811 -53.88 -40.00 25.75
C PRO A 811 -52.73 -41.01 25.58
N LYS A 812 -51.52 -40.55 25.20
CA LYS A 812 -50.35 -41.41 25.13
C LYS A 812 -49.93 -41.92 26.53
N LEU A 813 -49.97 -41.06 27.55
CA LEU A 813 -49.69 -41.47 28.93
C LEU A 813 -50.75 -42.44 29.47
N GLN A 814 -52.02 -42.24 29.13
CA GLN A 814 -53.10 -43.18 29.47
C GLN A 814 -52.85 -44.55 28.83
N ALA A 815 -52.50 -44.59 27.54
CA ALA A 815 -52.16 -45.84 26.85
C ALA A 815 -50.94 -46.54 27.46
N ILE A 816 -49.90 -45.78 27.87
CA ILE A 816 -48.73 -46.35 28.55
C ILE A 816 -49.10 -46.88 29.95
N ASN A 817 -50.00 -46.20 30.67
CA ASN A 817 -50.51 -46.67 31.96
C ASN A 817 -51.30 -47.98 31.82
N GLU A 818 -52.22 -48.06 30.85
CA GLU A 818 -52.98 -49.28 30.54
C GLU A 818 -52.05 -50.43 30.14
N GLN A 819 -51.05 -50.17 29.29
CA GLN A 819 -50.01 -51.15 28.95
C GLN A 819 -49.20 -51.59 30.17
N SER A 820 -48.89 -50.67 31.08
CA SER A 820 -48.15 -51.00 32.32
C SER A 820 -48.98 -51.88 33.25
N GLU A 821 -50.30 -51.65 33.31
CA GLU A 821 -51.24 -52.47 34.07
C GLU A 821 -51.30 -53.91 33.52
N GLU A 822 -51.35 -54.08 32.19
CA GLU A 822 -51.33 -55.40 31.54
C GLU A 822 -50.02 -56.18 31.75
N LEU A 823 -48.94 -55.49 32.10
CA LEU A 823 -47.61 -56.06 32.34
C LEU A 823 -47.38 -56.46 33.81
N ILE A 824 -48.31 -56.12 34.71
CA ILE A 824 -48.24 -56.52 36.13
C ILE A 824 -48.23 -58.06 36.23
N GLY A 825 -47.20 -58.62 36.87
CA GLY A 825 -47.06 -60.06 37.10
C GLY A 825 -46.46 -60.87 35.94
N LYS A 826 -46.06 -60.25 34.83
CA LYS A 826 -45.37 -60.90 33.70
C LYS A 826 -43.84 -60.76 33.81
N GLU A 827 -43.17 -61.76 34.37
CA GLU A 827 -41.71 -61.71 34.62
C GLU A 827 -40.87 -61.59 33.34
N ASP A 828 -41.36 -62.14 32.24
CA ASP A 828 -40.76 -62.16 30.90
C ASP A 828 -40.71 -60.78 30.20
N ARG A 829 -41.49 -59.81 30.67
CA ARG A 829 -41.53 -58.43 30.12
C ARG A 829 -41.29 -57.35 31.18
N ARG A 830 -40.61 -57.71 32.28
CA ARG A 830 -40.32 -56.80 33.40
C ARG A 830 -39.50 -55.56 32.97
N GLU A 831 -38.60 -55.69 32.01
CA GLU A 831 -37.81 -54.56 31.48
C GLU A 831 -38.68 -53.48 30.82
N GLU A 832 -39.73 -53.90 30.10
CA GLU A 832 -40.69 -53.01 29.44
C GLU A 832 -41.55 -52.25 30.47
N LEU A 833 -41.98 -52.95 31.53
CA LEU A 833 -42.70 -52.33 32.66
C LEU A 833 -41.82 -51.28 33.36
N VAL A 834 -40.55 -51.58 33.62
CA VAL A 834 -39.61 -50.62 34.24
C VAL A 834 -39.42 -49.39 33.36
N SER A 835 -39.29 -49.57 32.03
CA SER A 835 -39.17 -48.46 31.08
C SER A 835 -40.41 -47.58 31.08
N ASN A 836 -41.60 -48.17 31.00
CA ASN A 836 -42.87 -47.43 30.98
C ASN A 836 -43.09 -46.65 32.29
N LEU A 837 -42.79 -47.25 33.44
CA LEU A 837 -42.94 -46.60 34.74
C LEU A 837 -41.95 -45.46 34.95
N ASN A 838 -40.71 -45.60 34.48
CA ASN A 838 -39.74 -44.50 34.49
C ASN A 838 -40.23 -43.31 33.64
N LEU A 839 -40.77 -43.58 32.45
CA LEU A 839 -41.35 -42.54 31.58
C LEU A 839 -42.57 -41.89 32.24
N LEU A 840 -43.51 -42.68 32.78
CA LEU A 840 -44.69 -42.15 33.46
C LEU A 840 -44.29 -41.29 34.66
N ARG A 841 -43.31 -41.71 35.44
CA ARG A 841 -42.80 -40.97 36.59
C ARG A 841 -42.22 -39.61 36.17
N ASP A 842 -41.34 -39.57 35.18
CA ASP A 842 -40.73 -38.33 34.67
C ASP A 842 -41.79 -37.37 34.11
N GLU A 843 -42.74 -37.89 33.35
CA GLU A 843 -43.79 -37.10 32.70
C GLU A 843 -44.82 -36.57 33.70
N VAL A 844 -45.20 -37.36 34.70
CA VAL A 844 -46.10 -36.96 35.80
C VAL A 844 -45.44 -35.90 36.67
N GLU A 845 -44.15 -36.03 36.98
CA GLU A 845 -43.40 -35.00 37.72
C GLU A 845 -43.44 -33.65 36.98
N GLN A 846 -43.20 -33.68 35.66
CA GLN A 846 -43.27 -32.47 34.85
C GLN A 846 -44.69 -31.86 34.84
N LEU A 847 -45.73 -32.68 34.67
CA LEU A 847 -47.12 -32.20 34.69
C LEU A 847 -47.53 -31.57 36.02
N GLN A 848 -47.02 -32.10 37.14
CA GLN A 848 -47.29 -31.56 38.48
C GLN A 848 -46.53 -30.27 38.78
N THR A 849 -45.36 -30.05 38.16
CA THR A 849 -44.66 -28.76 38.33
C THR A 849 -45.40 -27.59 37.66
N VAL A 850 -46.19 -27.86 36.63
CA VAL A 850 -46.91 -26.84 35.85
C VAL A 850 -48.37 -26.67 36.30
N SER A 851 -48.95 -27.69 36.94
CA SER A 851 -50.35 -27.68 37.39
C SER A 851 -50.48 -27.63 38.91
N MET A 852 -51.56 -27.04 39.42
CA MET A 852 -51.84 -27.07 40.87
C MET A 852 -52.32 -28.45 41.36
N LEU A 853 -52.59 -29.39 40.45
CA LEU A 853 -53.12 -30.72 40.74
C LEU A 853 -51.96 -31.71 40.94
N LYS A 854 -51.67 -32.07 42.20
CA LYS A 854 -50.64 -33.08 42.52
C LYS A 854 -51.23 -34.50 42.50
N PHE A 855 -50.49 -35.48 42.00
CA PHE A 855 -50.85 -36.89 42.14
C PHE A 855 -50.39 -37.37 43.52
N SER A 856 -51.33 -37.83 44.34
CA SER A 856 -51.09 -38.21 45.74
C SER A 856 -50.20 -39.45 45.91
N GLU A 857 -50.13 -40.32 44.89
CA GLU A 857 -49.46 -41.62 44.95
C GLU A 857 -48.19 -41.70 44.07
N TYR A 858 -47.53 -40.55 43.84
CA TYR A 858 -46.35 -40.45 42.96
C TYR A 858 -45.22 -41.42 43.33
N GLU A 859 -44.98 -41.65 44.63
CA GLU A 859 -43.94 -42.57 45.12
C GLU A 859 -44.24 -44.04 44.79
N LYS A 860 -45.51 -44.40 44.51
CA LYS A 860 -45.93 -45.74 44.11
C LYS A 860 -45.78 -46.02 42.61
N LEU A 861 -45.30 -45.05 41.83
CA LEU A 861 -44.93 -45.25 40.41
C LEU A 861 -43.59 -45.99 40.24
N ALA A 862 -42.99 -46.50 41.32
CA ALA A 862 -41.83 -47.38 41.26
C ALA A 862 -42.23 -48.82 40.89
N PRO A 863 -41.40 -49.56 40.12
CA PRO A 863 -41.71 -50.93 39.69
C PRO A 863 -42.05 -51.92 40.82
N GLU A 864 -41.54 -51.67 42.03
CA GLU A 864 -41.76 -52.52 43.21
C GLU A 864 -43.13 -52.30 43.87
N ASN A 865 -43.74 -51.12 43.68
CA ASN A 865 -44.93 -50.67 44.40
C ASN A 865 -46.14 -50.43 43.48
N PHE A 866 -45.94 -50.50 42.15
CA PHE A 866 -46.99 -50.27 41.16
C PHE A 866 -47.98 -51.44 41.12
N ASN A 867 -49.27 -51.14 41.29
CA ASN A 867 -50.35 -52.11 41.30
C ASN A 867 -51.58 -51.58 40.55
N THR A 868 -52.59 -52.44 40.33
CA THR A 868 -53.84 -52.10 39.64
C THR A 868 -54.52 -50.86 40.22
N LEU A 869 -54.57 -50.73 41.56
CA LEU A 869 -55.15 -49.55 42.22
C LEU A 869 -54.38 -48.26 41.90
N THR A 870 -53.05 -48.33 41.83
CA THR A 870 -52.19 -47.17 41.47
C THR A 870 -52.38 -46.78 40.00
N SER A 871 -52.55 -47.77 39.10
CA SER A 871 -52.93 -47.55 37.69
C SER A 871 -54.28 -46.85 37.57
N GLU A 872 -55.31 -47.33 38.27
CA GLU A 872 -56.66 -46.72 38.24
C GLU A 872 -56.66 -45.27 38.74
N LEU A 873 -55.93 -45.00 39.84
CA LEU A 873 -55.75 -43.65 40.40
C LEU A 873 -54.99 -42.74 39.43
N LEU A 874 -53.93 -43.23 38.79
CA LEU A 874 -53.18 -42.47 37.79
C LEU A 874 -54.05 -42.16 36.57
N GLY A 875 -54.82 -43.14 36.08
CA GLY A 875 -55.77 -42.97 34.99
C GLY A 875 -56.86 -41.92 35.32
N ALA A 876 -57.39 -41.93 36.55
CA ALA A 876 -58.34 -40.91 37.01
C ALA A 876 -57.71 -39.51 37.08
N TRP A 877 -56.47 -39.40 37.59
CA TRP A 877 -55.73 -38.15 37.62
C TRP A 877 -55.44 -37.60 36.21
N LEU A 878 -55.03 -38.46 35.27
CA LEU A 878 -54.80 -38.10 33.87
C LEU A 878 -56.09 -37.62 33.17
N ARG A 879 -57.25 -38.25 33.43
CA ARG A 879 -58.55 -37.78 32.91
C ARG A 879 -58.94 -36.41 33.45
N GLU A 880 -58.68 -36.14 34.72
CA GLU A 880 -58.93 -34.82 35.30
C GLU A 880 -57.99 -33.76 34.71
N MET A 881 -56.73 -34.09 34.49
CA MET A 881 -55.78 -33.24 33.76
C MET A 881 -56.24 -32.96 32.34
N GLU A 882 -56.78 -33.97 31.63
CA GLU A 882 -57.37 -33.78 30.29
C GLU A 882 -58.50 -32.75 30.32
N ARG A 883 -59.40 -32.84 31.31
CA ARG A 883 -60.52 -31.91 31.49
C ARG A 883 -60.05 -30.47 31.74
N ILE A 884 -59.00 -30.29 32.54
CA ILE A 884 -58.39 -28.97 32.79
C ILE A 884 -57.84 -28.37 31.49
N TYR A 885 -57.04 -29.12 30.73
CA TYR A 885 -56.48 -28.62 29.47
C TYR A 885 -57.57 -28.38 28.40
N ARG A 886 -58.63 -29.20 28.36
CA ARG A 886 -59.78 -28.96 27.48
C ARG A 886 -60.48 -27.63 27.80
N LYS A 887 -60.61 -27.28 29.10
CA LYS A 887 -61.15 -25.98 29.53
C LYS A 887 -60.21 -24.81 29.18
N HIS A 888 -58.89 -24.99 29.33
CA HIS A 888 -57.91 -23.99 28.88
C HIS A 888 -58.00 -23.74 27.37
N TRP A 889 -58.14 -24.81 26.58
CA TRP A 889 -58.34 -24.72 25.14
C TRP A 889 -59.61 -23.93 24.79
N GLN A 890 -60.75 -24.23 25.43
CA GLN A 890 -62.01 -23.50 25.22
C GLN A 890 -61.84 -22.01 25.54
N THR A 891 -61.21 -21.68 26.67
CA THR A 891 -60.98 -20.30 27.08
C THR A 891 -60.12 -19.53 26.08
N ALA A 892 -59.07 -20.18 25.54
CA ALA A 892 -58.21 -19.57 24.53
C ALA A 892 -58.95 -19.40 23.18
N ASP A 893 -59.76 -20.38 22.77
CA ASP A 893 -60.56 -20.32 21.54
C ASP A 893 -61.64 -19.21 21.60
N ASP A 894 -62.31 -19.07 22.75
CA ASP A 894 -63.29 -18.00 22.97
C ASP A 894 -62.65 -16.60 22.87
N ARG A 895 -61.42 -16.44 23.40
CA ARG A 895 -60.65 -15.19 23.26
C ARG A 895 -60.25 -14.90 21.82
N ILE A 896 -59.88 -15.92 21.04
CA ILE A 896 -59.57 -15.77 19.61
C ILE A 896 -60.82 -15.30 18.86
N ARG A 897 -61.99 -15.92 19.09
CA ARG A 897 -63.25 -15.49 18.46
C ARG A 897 -63.65 -14.07 18.84
N ALA A 898 -63.49 -13.70 20.12
CA ALA A 898 -63.75 -12.33 20.58
C ALA A 898 -62.83 -11.31 19.90
N THR A 899 -61.53 -11.61 19.82
CA THR A 899 -60.54 -10.76 19.14
C THR A 899 -60.83 -10.63 17.64
N HIS A 900 -61.30 -11.70 16.99
CA HIS A 900 -61.76 -11.66 15.61
C HIS A 900 -62.94 -10.71 15.43
N ALA A 901 -63.97 -10.80 16.29
CA ALA A 901 -65.12 -9.91 16.24
C ALA A 901 -64.74 -8.45 16.47
N GLU A 902 -63.85 -8.17 17.43
CA GLU A 902 -63.31 -6.82 17.67
C GLU A 902 -62.60 -6.25 16.45
N LEU A 903 -61.77 -7.06 15.78
CA LEU A 903 -61.04 -6.62 14.58
C LEU A 903 -61.98 -6.46 13.37
N ASP A 904 -63.02 -7.27 13.25
CA ASP A 904 -64.05 -7.09 12.21
C ASP A 904 -64.80 -5.76 12.38
N GLU A 905 -65.06 -5.34 13.63
CA GLU A 905 -65.65 -4.03 13.92
C GLU A 905 -64.67 -2.88 13.63
N ILE A 906 -63.42 -2.97 14.10
CA ILE A 906 -62.40 -1.91 13.94
C ILE A 906 -62.01 -1.72 12.46
N PHE A 907 -61.91 -2.82 11.71
CA PHE A 907 -61.48 -2.83 10.31
C PHE A 907 -62.64 -3.06 9.33
N ALA A 908 -63.89 -2.79 9.73
CA ALA A 908 -65.07 -2.96 8.89
C ALA A 908 -64.94 -2.28 7.52
N HIS A 909 -64.33 -1.09 7.47
CA HIS A 909 -64.09 -0.35 6.23
C HIS A 909 -62.96 -0.92 5.35
N GLN A 910 -62.17 -1.86 5.85
CA GLN A 910 -61.01 -2.47 5.17
C GLN A 910 -61.21 -3.97 4.90
N GLY A 911 -62.42 -4.51 5.08
CA GLY A 911 -62.73 -5.94 4.88
C GLY A 911 -62.52 -6.83 6.11
N GLY A 912 -62.43 -6.23 7.30
CA GLY A 912 -62.36 -6.94 8.58
C GLY A 912 -61.04 -7.68 8.85
N ALA A 913 -61.07 -8.61 9.80
CA ALA A 913 -59.94 -9.43 10.21
C ALA A 913 -59.42 -10.33 9.07
N THR A 914 -60.31 -10.78 8.19
CA THR A 914 -59.96 -11.64 7.03
C THR A 914 -59.06 -10.91 6.04
N ALA A 915 -59.39 -9.68 5.66
CA ALA A 915 -58.55 -8.88 4.77
C ALA A 915 -57.18 -8.55 5.41
N LEU A 916 -57.15 -8.31 6.73
CA LEU A 916 -55.91 -8.12 7.47
C LEU A 916 -55.03 -9.38 7.45
N MET A 917 -55.65 -10.56 7.59
CA MET A 917 -54.98 -11.87 7.47
C MET A 917 -54.41 -12.06 6.06
N GLU A 918 -55.22 -11.89 5.02
CA GLU A 918 -54.82 -12.10 3.62
C GLU A 918 -53.62 -11.22 3.20
N LYS A 919 -53.52 -10.02 3.80
CA LYS A 919 -52.48 -9.04 3.49
C LYS A 919 -51.17 -9.25 4.28
N HIS A 920 -51.24 -9.73 5.52
CA HIS A 920 -50.09 -9.74 6.43
C HIS A 920 -49.64 -11.11 6.93
N HIS A 921 -50.49 -12.13 6.79
CA HIS A 921 -50.17 -13.50 7.18
C HIS A 921 -49.71 -14.30 5.94
N ASN A 922 -48.99 -15.40 6.16
CA ASN A 922 -48.61 -16.33 5.09
C ASN A 922 -48.74 -17.79 5.56
N GLU A 923 -49.63 -18.53 4.90
CA GLU A 923 -49.98 -19.91 5.29
C GLU A 923 -48.79 -20.85 5.16
N LYS A 924 -48.02 -20.73 4.06
CA LYS A 924 -46.89 -21.64 3.83
C LYS A 924 -45.77 -21.46 4.85
N LEU A 925 -45.52 -20.22 5.27
CA LEU A 925 -44.59 -19.90 6.35
C LEU A 925 -45.09 -20.45 7.68
N GLU A 926 -46.37 -20.27 8.02
CA GLU A 926 -46.96 -20.88 9.23
C GLU A 926 -46.76 -22.39 9.24
N ASN A 927 -47.12 -23.08 8.15
CA ASN A 927 -47.02 -24.53 8.04
C ASN A 927 -45.58 -25.02 8.21
N HIS A 928 -44.60 -24.25 7.72
CA HIS A 928 -43.18 -24.53 7.90
C HIS A 928 -42.76 -24.35 9.36
N LEU A 929 -43.15 -23.25 10.01
CA LEU A 929 -42.83 -22.96 11.41
C LEU A 929 -43.52 -23.91 12.40
N ARG A 930 -44.66 -24.50 12.01
CA ARG A 930 -45.40 -25.50 12.77
C ARG A 930 -44.95 -26.93 12.52
N ASN A 931 -44.03 -27.17 11.58
CA ASN A 931 -43.64 -28.52 11.18
C ASN A 931 -44.84 -29.44 10.86
N GLN A 932 -45.86 -28.92 10.16
CA GLN A 932 -47.11 -29.67 9.94
C GLN A 932 -46.95 -30.95 9.11
N GLN A 933 -45.87 -31.07 8.34
CA GLN A 933 -45.61 -32.20 7.46
C GLN A 933 -45.05 -33.43 8.20
N GLU A 934 -44.67 -33.28 9.47
CA GLU A 934 -44.15 -34.37 10.29
C GLU A 934 -45.25 -35.36 10.67
N LEU A 935 -45.06 -36.63 10.30
CA LEU A 935 -46.04 -37.70 10.55
C LEU A 935 -46.06 -38.08 12.05
N GLN A 936 -44.90 -38.08 12.71
CA GLN A 936 -44.79 -38.40 14.13
C GLN A 936 -44.76 -37.13 14.98
N LYS A 937 -45.93 -36.61 15.32
CA LYS A 937 -46.08 -35.38 16.14
C LYS A 937 -45.54 -35.51 17.58
N LEU A 938 -45.38 -36.75 18.05
CA LEU A 938 -44.86 -37.11 19.36
C LEU A 938 -43.88 -38.26 19.21
N ARG A 939 -42.65 -38.10 19.73
CA ARG A 939 -41.61 -39.14 19.70
C ARG A 939 -41.05 -39.38 21.09
N GLU A 940 -40.82 -40.63 21.42
CA GLU A 940 -40.16 -41.05 22.66
C GLU A 940 -38.65 -41.09 22.46
N VAL A 941 -37.90 -40.38 23.31
CA VAL A 941 -36.43 -40.34 23.28
C VAL A 941 -35.92 -40.31 24.72
N ASN A 942 -35.06 -41.26 25.10
CA ASN A 942 -34.43 -41.34 26.42
C ASN A 942 -35.45 -41.26 27.58
N GLY A 943 -36.59 -41.96 27.48
CA GLY A 943 -37.62 -41.98 28.52
C GLY A 943 -38.48 -40.72 28.62
N ARG A 944 -38.45 -39.83 27.62
CA ARG A 944 -39.25 -38.60 27.58
C ARG A 944 -40.05 -38.46 26.29
N LEU A 945 -41.22 -37.82 26.38
CA LEU A 945 -42.05 -37.51 25.24
C LEU A 945 -41.68 -36.13 24.66
N ILE A 946 -41.19 -36.12 23.42
CA ILE A 946 -40.75 -34.92 22.71
C ILE A 946 -41.79 -34.52 21.67
N ARG A 947 -42.29 -33.28 21.78
CA ARG A 947 -43.15 -32.64 20.78
C ARG A 947 -42.36 -32.38 19.48
N LYS A 948 -42.90 -32.83 18.35
CA LYS A 948 -42.33 -32.64 17.00
C LYS A 948 -43.25 -31.83 16.05
N ALA A 949 -44.30 -31.23 16.60
CA ALA A 949 -45.26 -30.40 15.87
C ALA A 949 -45.44 -29.04 16.57
N ASP A 950 -45.90 -28.03 15.83
CA ASP A 950 -46.20 -26.67 16.26
C ASP A 950 -45.04 -25.97 17.01
N TYR A 951 -43.82 -26.06 16.48
CA TYR A 951 -42.63 -25.51 17.15
C TYR A 951 -42.77 -24.02 17.50
N ILE A 952 -43.41 -23.24 16.62
CA ILE A 952 -43.68 -21.81 16.83
C ILE A 952 -44.57 -21.49 18.05
N TYR A 953 -45.30 -22.48 18.57
CA TYR A 953 -46.13 -22.35 19.78
C TYR A 953 -45.53 -23.08 20.99
N GLN A 954 -44.35 -23.69 20.85
CA GLN A 954 -43.71 -24.45 21.93
C GLN A 954 -42.83 -23.57 22.82
N THR A 955 -43.11 -23.57 24.12
CA THR A 955 -42.24 -22.98 25.14
C THR A 955 -41.04 -23.92 25.44
N PRO A 956 -39.80 -23.40 25.46
CA PRO A 956 -38.62 -24.24 25.68
C PRO A 956 -38.47 -24.64 27.15
N SER A 957 -38.24 -25.93 27.39
CA SER A 957 -38.05 -26.49 28.74
C SER A 957 -36.61 -26.36 29.26
N HIS A 958 -35.59 -26.28 28.39
CA HIS A 958 -34.18 -26.30 28.79
C HIS A 958 -33.62 -24.90 29.17
N PRO A 959 -32.92 -24.73 30.31
CA PRO A 959 -32.47 -23.42 30.81
C PRO A 959 -31.28 -22.77 30.07
N ALA A 960 -30.62 -23.50 29.17
CA ALA A 960 -29.40 -23.09 28.47
C ALA A 960 -29.58 -22.86 26.96
N GLY A 961 -30.65 -22.19 26.53
CA GLY A 961 -30.88 -21.78 25.14
C GLY A 961 -31.19 -22.90 24.13
N GLY A 962 -31.16 -24.17 24.56
CA GLY A 962 -31.58 -25.33 23.77
C GLY A 962 -33.10 -25.34 23.58
N ALA A 963 -33.56 -24.70 22.51
CA ALA A 963 -34.97 -24.68 22.11
C ALA A 963 -35.12 -25.35 20.73
N PRO A 964 -36.30 -25.93 20.44
CA PRO A 964 -36.66 -26.32 19.08
C PRO A 964 -36.43 -25.17 18.10
N PHE A 965 -36.08 -25.52 16.87
CA PHE A 965 -35.95 -24.56 15.78
C PHE A 965 -37.32 -23.92 15.53
N TYR A 966 -37.38 -22.60 15.41
CA TYR A 966 -38.60 -21.78 15.31
C TYR A 966 -39.39 -21.54 16.60
N SER A 967 -38.93 -22.01 17.76
CA SER A 967 -39.56 -21.65 19.03
C SER A 967 -39.67 -20.12 19.18
N PRO A 968 -40.76 -19.57 19.72
CA PRO A 968 -41.02 -18.13 19.70
C PRO A 968 -40.19 -17.35 20.74
N VAL A 969 -39.73 -18.04 21.77
CA VAL A 969 -38.85 -17.50 22.82
C VAL A 969 -37.69 -18.46 23.06
N LYS A 970 -36.57 -17.90 23.51
CA LYS A 970 -35.40 -18.65 23.99
C LYS A 970 -35.23 -18.39 25.48
N ARG A 971 -34.79 -19.42 26.21
CA ARG A 971 -34.58 -19.34 27.66
C ARG A 971 -33.10 -19.14 27.97
N LEU A 972 -32.78 -18.06 28.69
CA LEU A 972 -31.45 -17.78 29.22
C LEU A 972 -31.53 -17.72 30.75
N GLY A 973 -31.24 -18.85 31.41
CA GLY A 973 -31.50 -19.01 32.85
C GLY A 973 -33.00 -18.95 33.16
N ASN A 974 -33.43 -17.93 33.90
CA ASN A 974 -34.84 -17.70 34.24
C ASN A 974 -35.53 -16.66 33.35
N GLN A 975 -34.81 -16.01 32.44
CA GLN A 975 -35.39 -15.00 31.53
C GLN A 975 -35.80 -15.65 30.20
N LEU A 976 -36.99 -15.30 29.72
CA LEU A 976 -37.48 -15.63 28.38
C LEU A 976 -37.26 -14.42 27.47
N ILE A 977 -36.48 -14.61 26.42
CA ILE A 977 -36.16 -13.58 25.43
C ILE A 977 -36.82 -13.99 24.11
N GLU A 978 -37.44 -13.06 23.40
CA GLU A 978 -37.98 -13.36 22.07
C GLU A 978 -36.89 -13.84 21.12
N THR A 979 -37.20 -14.87 20.33
CA THR A 979 -36.22 -15.51 19.44
C THR A 979 -35.60 -14.54 18.43
N SER A 980 -36.38 -13.60 17.90
CA SER A 980 -35.88 -12.57 16.98
C SER A 980 -34.77 -11.73 17.61
N TRP A 981 -34.99 -11.20 18.82
CA TRP A 981 -34.00 -10.39 19.54
C TRP A 981 -32.82 -11.20 20.05
N PHE A 982 -33.06 -12.41 20.56
CA PHE A 982 -32.00 -13.31 20.97
C PHE A 982 -31.05 -13.60 19.81
N ASN A 983 -31.59 -13.97 18.65
CA ASN A 983 -30.81 -14.29 17.46
C ASN A 983 -30.07 -13.06 16.92
N ILE A 984 -30.67 -11.87 16.91
CA ILE A 984 -29.97 -10.61 16.58
C ILE A 984 -28.78 -10.40 17.53
N GLY A 985 -28.97 -10.62 18.83
CA GLY A 985 -27.89 -10.55 19.82
C GLY A 985 -26.75 -11.53 19.54
N VAL A 986 -27.08 -12.77 19.15
CA VAL A 986 -26.08 -13.77 18.74
C VAL A 986 -25.30 -13.32 17.51
N ILE A 987 -25.97 -12.80 16.48
CA ILE A 987 -25.29 -12.28 15.27
C ILE A 987 -24.34 -11.13 15.64
N TRP A 988 -24.74 -10.22 16.52
CA TRP A 988 -23.85 -9.16 17.02
C TRP A 988 -22.68 -9.71 17.84
N ALA A 989 -22.87 -10.74 18.66
CA ALA A 989 -21.79 -11.41 19.36
C ALA A 989 -20.79 -12.07 18.38
N MET A 990 -21.28 -12.69 17.31
CA MET A 990 -20.45 -13.22 16.22
C MET A 990 -19.66 -12.10 15.51
N ASN A 991 -20.29 -10.94 15.27
CA ASN A 991 -19.64 -9.76 14.70
C ASN A 991 -18.51 -9.26 15.60
N LEU A 992 -18.74 -9.13 16.90
CA LEU A 992 -17.73 -8.73 17.87
C LEU A 992 -16.54 -9.72 17.89
N LEU A 993 -16.82 -11.02 17.84
CA LEU A 993 -15.79 -12.05 17.77
C LEU A 993 -14.95 -11.97 16.49
N LEU A 994 -15.58 -11.79 15.32
CA LEU A 994 -14.87 -11.61 14.06
C LEU A 994 -14.06 -10.32 14.01
N TYR A 995 -14.57 -9.24 14.61
CA TYR A 995 -13.84 -7.99 14.73
C TYR A 995 -12.62 -8.13 15.64
N ALA A 996 -12.76 -8.79 16.80
CA ALA A 996 -11.63 -9.13 17.67
C ALA A 996 -10.60 -10.01 16.96
N ALA A 997 -11.05 -11.00 16.17
CA ALA A 997 -10.19 -11.85 15.36
C ALA A 997 -9.39 -11.06 14.30
N LEU A 998 -10.04 -10.06 13.67
CA LEU A 998 -9.42 -9.17 12.69
C LEU A 998 -8.33 -8.30 13.35
N LEU A 999 -8.65 -7.66 14.48
CA LEU A 999 -7.67 -6.89 15.26
C LEU A 999 -6.49 -7.77 15.69
N GLY A 1000 -6.77 -8.97 16.18
CA GLY A 1000 -5.76 -9.93 16.65
C GLY A 1000 -4.98 -10.68 15.56
N ASN A 1001 -5.37 -10.55 14.28
CA ASN A 1001 -4.84 -11.34 13.16
C ASN A 1001 -4.95 -12.86 13.39
N TRP A 1002 -6.00 -13.34 14.05
CA TRP A 1002 -6.09 -14.74 14.49
C TRP A 1002 -6.01 -15.72 13.31
N LEU A 1003 -6.77 -15.50 12.24
CA LEU A 1003 -6.75 -16.35 11.04
C LEU A 1003 -5.36 -16.39 10.39
N LYS A 1004 -4.69 -15.24 10.27
CA LYS A 1004 -3.33 -15.15 9.71
C LYS A 1004 -2.30 -15.89 10.57
N LYS A 1005 -2.43 -15.83 11.90
CA LYS A 1005 -1.56 -16.57 12.84
C LYS A 1005 -1.80 -18.08 12.72
N PHE A 1006 -3.05 -18.49 12.63
CA PHE A 1006 -3.43 -19.89 12.43
C PHE A 1006 -2.85 -20.48 11.13
N LEU A 1007 -3.02 -19.80 9.99
CA LEU A 1007 -2.45 -20.26 8.70
C LEU A 1007 -0.91 -20.30 8.68
N ARG A 1008 -0.24 -19.43 9.45
CA ARG A 1008 1.22 -19.48 9.62
C ARG A 1008 1.66 -20.65 10.50
N TRP A 1009 0.84 -21.03 11.48
CA TRP A 1009 1.11 -22.18 12.33
C TRP A 1009 0.94 -23.49 11.56
N THR A 1010 -0.15 -23.65 10.81
CA THR A 1010 -0.38 -24.84 9.97
C THR A 1010 0.68 -25.01 8.89
N SER A 1011 1.13 -23.92 8.26
CA SER A 1011 2.22 -23.99 7.25
C SER A 1011 3.59 -24.32 7.84
N ARG A 1012 3.81 -24.07 9.14
CA ARG A 1012 5.03 -24.52 9.85
C ARG A 1012 4.97 -26.00 10.21
N LEU A 1013 3.79 -26.51 10.54
CA LEU A 1013 3.58 -27.94 10.82
C LEU A 1013 3.84 -28.81 9.59
N GLY A 1014 3.43 -28.38 8.39
CA GLY A 1014 3.70 -29.12 7.15
C GLY A 1014 5.14 -29.01 6.62
N ARG A 1015 6.02 -28.26 7.28
CA ARG A 1015 7.46 -28.14 6.95
C ARG A 1015 8.36 -28.89 7.94
N LYS A 1016 7.80 -29.37 9.05
CA LYS A 1016 8.43 -30.37 9.91
C LYS A 1016 7.97 -31.73 9.44
#